data_AF-A0A501Y2T6-F1
#
_entry.id   AF-A0A501Y2T6-F1
#
_cell.length_a   1.000
_cell.length_b   1.000
_cell.length_c   1.000
_cell.angle_alpha   90.00
_cell.angle_beta   90.00
_cell.angle_gamma   90.00
#
_symmetry.space_group_name_H-M   'P 1'
#
loop_
_entity.id
_entity.type
_entity.pdbx_description
1 polymer ?
#
loop_
_entity_poly.entity_id
_entity_poly.type
_entity_poly.pdbx_seq_one_letter_code
_entity_poly.pdbx_strand_id
1 'polypeptide(L)'
;MFSNLLTHARHINSPTRNRHTLFTPSLLALSISSLLSTGATAQTLNLSSPDKQIVLSLSDDTGRPEYQIHFHGKTVIEPSRLGLVFASLGELGQGLRIKSSHPASANKKWKQPWGEQEWIKDQHNQLSVVLTDGKIDLNLEFKAFDDGIGFRYHLATQNALPANTPLAITDELTEFNIGQSDKATAWWIPSRGWNRYEYLYRTSALNQVDRAHTPFTFKLIDGTHLSIHEAALVDFASMTLDQQRDGKLKADLTPWSDGIRVKTQAGFYTPWRTIQIADKATGLLNSHLILNLNEPNKLGDVSWVKPGKYVGIWWGMHLNENTWGSGPTHGATTSETERYMDFAAKYQFDGVLVEGWNQGWDGDWFHNGDQFSFTKAYDDFDLPAITAYGAKKGVRLIGHHETAGSVTHYRKQMNDAFALYEKHGVTQVKTGYVADGGQIKRIDENGITRHEWHDGQFMVGEYLHSVTEAAKHHISINTHEPIKDTGLRRTYPNWISREGARGQEYNAWGSPPNSPEHTAMLPFTRMLAGPMDFTPGIFDLAPKGLDAENRVQTTLMKQLALYVVLYSPIQMAADLPRNYQKHLDAFQFIRDVPTDWYQSIALAGEVGDYVVFARQAKDQQDWYLGALTDENARQIKVKLDFLDPNKRYQAQIYRDGAKADWKTNPYNYVIETKEVSAKDSLTLALASSGGTAIRFKAL
;
A
#
# COMPACT_ATOMS: atom_id res chain seq x y z
N MET A 1 -67.13 -23.72 41.95
CA MET A 1 -67.87 -24.95 42.34
C MET A 1 -67.05 -25.66 43.42
N PHE A 2 -67.71 -26.43 44.29
CA PHE A 2 -67.21 -27.54 45.15
C PHE A 2 -65.69 -27.75 45.37
N SER A 3 -65.16 -28.00 46.59
CA SER A 3 -65.79 -28.03 47.93
C SER A 3 -64.74 -28.23 49.05
N ASN A 4 -65.14 -27.95 50.31
CA ASN A 4 -64.71 -28.64 51.55
C ASN A 4 -63.25 -28.49 52.06
N LEU A 5 -62.94 -28.47 53.37
CA LEU A 5 -63.76 -28.18 54.58
C LEU A 5 -62.84 -27.72 55.77
N LEU A 6 -63.49 -27.36 56.89
CA LEU A 6 -63.04 -27.14 58.29
C LEU A 6 -61.90 -28.08 58.80
N THR A 7 -61.16 -27.84 59.91
CA THR A 7 -61.24 -26.97 61.13
C THR A 7 -59.81 -26.89 61.75
N HIS A 8 -59.41 -26.22 62.86
CA HIS A 8 -59.97 -25.44 64.01
C HIS A 8 -59.10 -24.14 64.21
N ALA A 9 -59.29 -23.14 65.09
CA ALA A 9 -59.90 -22.95 66.43
C ALA A 9 -59.05 -23.50 67.62
N ARG A 10 -58.90 -22.84 68.79
CA ARG A 10 -59.52 -21.62 69.38
C ARG A 10 -58.75 -21.15 70.65
N HIS A 11 -58.91 -19.86 71.04
CA HIS A 11 -58.84 -19.34 72.44
C HIS A 11 -57.45 -19.32 73.18
N ILE A 12 -57.19 -18.52 74.23
CA ILE A 12 -57.97 -17.48 74.95
C ILE A 12 -57.11 -16.32 75.57
N ASN A 13 -57.76 -15.16 75.72
CA ASN A 13 -57.53 -13.96 76.55
C ASN A 13 -56.36 -13.85 77.58
N SER A 14 -55.54 -12.78 77.46
CA SER A 14 -55.37 -11.59 78.37
C SER A 14 -55.22 -11.72 79.93
N PRO A 15 -54.98 -10.63 80.73
CA PRO A 15 -54.36 -9.30 80.50
C PRO A 15 -53.32 -8.89 81.59
N THR A 16 -52.88 -7.61 81.59
CA THR A 16 -52.25 -6.86 82.72
C THR A 16 -50.78 -7.20 83.07
N ARG A 17 -49.95 -6.36 83.74
CA ARG A 17 -49.92 -4.88 83.96
C ARG A 17 -48.50 -4.42 84.38
N ASN A 18 -48.19 -3.15 84.09
CA ASN A 18 -47.37 -2.23 84.90
C ASN A 18 -45.82 -2.39 85.07
N ARG A 19 -45.18 -1.21 84.97
CA ARG A 19 -44.00 -0.69 85.73
C ARG A 19 -42.57 -1.10 85.35
N HIS A 20 -41.94 -0.14 84.66
CA HIS A 20 -40.60 0.42 84.86
C HIS A 20 -39.58 -0.31 85.75
N THR A 21 -38.42 -0.58 85.17
CA THR A 21 -37.10 -0.29 85.76
C THR A 21 -36.13 0.11 84.64
N LEU A 22 -35.18 1.00 84.92
CA LEU A 22 -34.09 1.33 83.98
C LEU A 22 -32.97 0.29 84.11
N PHE A 23 -32.45 -0.20 82.98
CA PHE A 23 -31.16 -0.87 82.91
C PHE A 23 -30.43 -0.43 81.64
N THR A 24 -29.22 0.09 81.81
CA THR A 24 -28.27 0.39 80.73
C THR A 24 -27.39 -0.83 80.46
N PRO A 25 -27.34 -1.35 79.22
CA PRO A 25 -26.30 -2.28 78.80
C PRO A 25 -25.21 -1.54 78.01
N SER A 26 -23.95 -1.69 78.42
CA SER A 26 -22.79 -1.29 77.62
C SER A 26 -22.77 -2.10 76.32
N LEU A 27 -22.75 -1.44 75.16
CA LEU A 27 -22.78 -2.12 73.87
C LEU A 27 -21.37 -2.49 73.40
N LEU A 28 -21.22 -3.77 73.06
CA LEU A 28 -19.96 -4.41 72.69
C LEU A 28 -19.40 -3.82 71.38
N ALA A 29 -18.09 -3.58 71.33
CA ALA A 29 -17.42 -3.16 70.10
C ALA A 29 -17.36 -4.34 69.11
N LEU A 30 -18.25 -4.34 68.12
CA LEU A 30 -18.28 -5.37 67.08
C LEU A 30 -17.29 -5.01 65.97
N SER A 31 -16.09 -5.60 66.00
CA SER A 31 -15.06 -5.44 64.98
C SER A 31 -15.44 -6.13 63.67
N ILE A 32 -16.24 -5.44 62.85
CA ILE A 32 -16.54 -5.86 61.48
C ILE A 32 -15.26 -5.73 60.64
N SER A 33 -14.51 -6.82 60.53
CA SER A 33 -13.43 -6.97 59.58
C SER A 33 -14.00 -7.03 58.16
N SER A 34 -14.26 -5.85 57.58
CA SER A 34 -14.67 -5.72 56.18
C SER A 34 -13.54 -6.20 55.28
N LEU A 35 -13.64 -7.45 54.82
CA LEU A 35 -12.85 -7.98 53.71
C LEU A 35 -13.16 -7.13 52.46
N LEU A 36 -12.33 -6.12 52.23
CA LEU A 36 -12.30 -5.36 50.99
C LEU A 36 -11.81 -6.30 49.89
N SER A 37 -12.74 -7.06 49.30
CA SER A 37 -12.53 -7.70 48.02
C SER A 37 -12.28 -6.61 46.98
N THR A 38 -11.01 -6.36 46.68
CA THR A 38 -10.57 -5.50 45.60
C THR A 38 -10.96 -6.13 44.26
N GLY A 39 -12.24 -6.01 43.91
CA GLY A 39 -12.73 -6.36 42.59
C GLY A 39 -11.94 -5.55 41.58
N ALA A 40 -11.26 -6.23 40.66
CA ALA A 40 -10.53 -5.57 39.59
C ALA A 40 -11.55 -4.81 38.73
N THR A 41 -11.61 -3.49 38.92
CA THR A 41 -12.47 -2.62 38.12
C THR A 41 -11.96 -2.60 36.71
N ALA A 42 -12.81 -3.03 35.78
CA ALA A 42 -12.52 -2.99 34.36
C ALA A 42 -12.10 -1.58 33.93
N GLN A 43 -11.06 -1.50 33.08
CA GLN A 43 -10.48 -0.22 32.69
C GLN A 43 -10.67 0.04 31.19
N THR A 44 -11.28 1.19 30.89
CA THR A 44 -11.31 1.75 29.54
C THR A 44 -10.40 2.98 29.45
N LEU A 45 -9.56 3.04 28.41
CA LEU A 45 -8.70 4.15 28.04
C LEU A 45 -9.17 4.76 26.71
N ASN A 46 -9.02 6.07 26.55
CA ASN A 46 -9.40 6.77 25.31
C ASN A 46 -8.22 7.53 24.70
N LEU A 47 -8.13 7.51 23.38
CA LEU A 47 -7.18 8.28 22.57
C LEU A 47 -7.93 8.99 21.44
N SER A 48 -8.00 10.31 21.51
CA SER A 48 -8.54 11.15 20.43
C SER A 48 -7.44 11.59 19.46
N SER A 49 -7.81 11.72 18.19
CA SER A 49 -7.12 12.56 17.18
C SER A 49 -6.91 14.00 17.65
N PRO A 50 -5.96 14.75 17.07
CA PRO A 50 -5.76 16.17 17.37
C PRO A 50 -7.01 17.06 17.16
N ASP A 51 -7.77 16.84 16.09
CA ASP A 51 -9.05 17.52 15.81
C ASP A 51 -10.27 16.92 16.57
N LYS A 52 -10.05 15.77 17.21
CA LYS A 52 -10.98 14.98 18.03
C LYS A 52 -12.13 14.31 17.27
N GLN A 53 -12.10 14.26 15.93
CA GLN A 53 -13.16 13.62 15.15
C GLN A 53 -13.02 12.09 15.16
N ILE A 54 -11.80 11.56 15.12
CA ILE A 54 -11.49 10.15 15.35
C ILE A 54 -11.19 9.93 16.84
N VAL A 55 -11.82 8.93 17.47
CA VAL A 55 -11.56 8.52 18.87
C VAL A 55 -11.46 7.01 18.97
N LEU A 56 -10.33 6.51 19.47
CA LEU A 56 -10.14 5.11 19.84
C LEU A 56 -10.41 4.92 21.34
N SER A 57 -11.12 3.85 21.67
CA SER A 57 -11.28 3.34 23.03
C SER A 57 -10.63 1.96 23.14
N LEU A 58 -9.86 1.71 24.20
CA LEU A 58 -9.28 0.41 24.53
C LEU A 58 -9.85 -0.05 25.88
N SER A 59 -10.39 -1.25 25.94
CA SER A 59 -10.99 -1.88 27.13
C SER A 59 -10.32 -3.23 27.43
N ASP A 60 -10.31 -3.64 28.70
CA ASP A 60 -10.00 -5.03 29.10
C ASP A 60 -11.21 -5.78 29.69
N ASP A 61 -12.39 -5.17 29.69
CA ASP A 61 -13.58 -5.56 30.46
C ASP A 61 -13.92 -7.05 30.32
N THR A 62 -13.87 -7.60 29.09
CA THR A 62 -14.19 -9.00 28.76
C THR A 62 -13.15 -10.02 29.25
N GLY A 63 -12.03 -9.57 29.84
CA GLY A 63 -10.85 -10.39 30.11
C GLY A 63 -10.00 -10.65 28.87
N ARG A 64 -10.23 -9.86 27.81
CA ARG A 64 -9.48 -9.82 26.55
C ARG A 64 -9.31 -8.34 26.18
N PRO A 65 -8.16 -7.92 25.63
CA PRO A 65 -8.00 -6.55 25.19
C PRO A 65 -8.78 -6.32 23.90
N GLU A 66 -9.69 -5.36 23.92
CA GLU A 66 -10.57 -5.03 22.80
C GLU A 66 -10.53 -3.52 22.55
N TYR A 67 -10.42 -3.11 21.28
CA TYR A 67 -10.46 -1.70 20.87
C TYR A 67 -11.69 -1.40 20.01
N GLN A 68 -12.20 -0.18 20.09
CA GLN A 68 -13.31 0.33 19.29
C GLN A 68 -12.91 1.70 18.73
N ILE A 69 -13.37 2.06 17.52
CA ILE A 69 -13.09 3.37 16.93
C ILE A 69 -14.40 4.07 16.56
N HIS A 70 -14.50 5.32 16.99
CA HIS A 70 -15.55 6.25 16.61
C HIS A 70 -15.02 7.32 15.65
N PHE A 71 -15.83 7.72 14.68
CA PHE A 71 -15.60 8.85 13.78
C PHE A 71 -16.83 9.77 13.78
N HIS A 72 -16.65 11.06 14.01
CA HIS A 72 -17.74 12.03 14.24
C HIS A 72 -18.78 11.56 15.30
N GLY A 73 -18.33 10.81 16.30
CA GLY A 73 -19.17 10.24 17.36
C GLY A 73 -19.97 8.98 16.99
N LYS A 74 -19.85 8.47 15.75
CA LYS A 74 -20.43 7.19 15.32
C LYS A 74 -19.38 6.09 15.42
N THR A 75 -19.77 4.87 15.81
CA THR A 75 -18.88 3.70 15.69
C THR A 75 -18.60 3.38 14.23
N VAL A 76 -17.33 3.21 13.88
CA VAL A 76 -16.88 2.78 12.54
C VAL A 76 -16.04 1.51 12.56
N ILE A 77 -15.40 1.20 13.70
CA ILE A 77 -14.87 -0.13 14.04
C ILE A 77 -15.51 -0.54 15.37
N GLU A 78 -16.25 -1.63 15.36
CA GLU A 78 -16.88 -2.27 16.54
C GLU A 78 -15.82 -2.89 17.47
N PRO A 79 -16.16 -3.27 18.72
CA PRO A 79 -15.21 -3.89 19.65
C PRO A 79 -14.45 -5.04 19.00
N SER A 80 -13.13 -4.86 18.87
CA SER A 80 -12.23 -5.63 18.04
C SER A 80 -11.05 -6.14 18.85
N ARG A 81 -10.81 -7.45 18.79
CA ARG A 81 -9.82 -8.12 19.62
C ARG A 81 -8.37 -7.72 19.27
N LEU A 82 -7.51 -7.79 20.28
CA LEU A 82 -6.05 -7.77 20.17
C LEU A 82 -5.42 -9.01 20.82
N GLY A 83 -4.22 -9.40 20.38
CA GLY A 83 -3.41 -10.46 20.97
C GLY A 83 -2.54 -11.21 19.96
N LEU A 84 -1.67 -12.10 20.45
CA LEU A 84 -0.78 -12.94 19.65
C LEU A 84 -0.82 -14.39 20.15
N VAL A 85 -0.55 -15.36 19.28
CA VAL A 85 -0.39 -16.78 19.65
C VAL A 85 1.00 -17.27 19.26
N PHE A 86 1.69 -17.91 20.20
CA PHE A 86 3.03 -18.45 20.04
C PHE A 86 3.04 -19.97 20.20
N ALA A 87 3.86 -20.68 19.42
CA ALA A 87 4.05 -22.12 19.56
C ALA A 87 4.57 -22.56 20.95
N SER A 88 5.35 -21.69 21.62
CA SER A 88 5.97 -21.96 22.92
C SER A 88 5.23 -21.36 24.13
N LEU A 89 4.51 -20.24 23.95
CA LEU A 89 3.82 -19.52 25.05
C LEU A 89 2.30 -19.74 25.05
N GLY A 90 1.73 -20.25 23.96
CA GLY A 90 0.29 -20.26 23.76
C GLY A 90 -0.28 -18.88 23.44
N GLU A 91 -1.49 -18.60 23.90
CA GLU A 91 -2.28 -17.41 23.54
C GLU A 91 -2.04 -16.24 24.50
N LEU A 92 -1.26 -15.24 24.05
CA LEU A 92 -1.08 -13.95 24.72
C LEU A 92 -2.19 -12.98 24.27
N GLY A 93 -3.42 -13.32 24.65
CA GLY A 93 -4.65 -12.58 24.29
C GLY A 93 -5.83 -12.82 25.23
N GLN A 94 -5.66 -13.58 26.32
CA GLN A 94 -6.67 -13.83 27.35
C GLN A 94 -6.08 -13.54 28.73
N GLY A 95 -6.90 -13.08 29.68
CA GLY A 95 -6.47 -12.75 31.05
C GLY A 95 -5.65 -11.46 31.17
N LEU A 96 -5.24 -10.87 30.05
CA LEU A 96 -4.54 -9.59 29.98
C LEU A 96 -5.38 -8.45 30.59
N ARG A 97 -4.77 -7.69 31.49
CA ARG A 97 -5.34 -6.49 32.12
C ARG A 97 -4.44 -5.27 31.91
N ILE A 98 -5.03 -4.08 31.89
CA ILE A 98 -4.31 -2.82 31.80
C ILE A 98 -3.49 -2.60 33.08
N LYS A 99 -2.16 -2.59 32.93
CA LYS A 99 -1.18 -2.43 34.02
C LYS A 99 -0.75 -0.98 34.19
N SER A 100 -0.55 -0.27 33.07
CA SER A 100 -0.25 1.16 33.02
C SER A 100 -0.48 1.73 31.62
N SER A 101 -0.58 3.06 31.52
CA SER A 101 -0.79 3.76 30.25
C SER A 101 -0.10 5.12 30.24
N HIS A 102 0.59 5.42 29.15
CA HIS A 102 1.42 6.61 28.98
C HIS A 102 0.94 7.39 27.74
N PRO A 103 0.18 8.49 27.91
CA PRO A 103 -0.21 9.35 26.80
C PRO A 103 0.94 10.27 26.38
N ALA A 104 1.01 10.56 25.09
CA ALA A 104 1.97 11.49 24.49
C ALA A 104 1.35 12.19 23.26
N SER A 105 2.08 13.11 22.64
CA SER A 105 1.67 13.73 21.36
C SER A 105 2.89 14.20 20.58
N ALA A 106 2.75 14.30 19.26
CA ALA A 106 3.72 14.91 18.37
C ALA A 106 3.05 15.97 17.48
N ASN A 107 3.79 17.02 17.17
CA ASN A 107 3.49 17.94 16.07
C ASN A 107 4.84 18.34 15.45
N LYS A 108 5.20 17.69 14.34
CA LYS A 108 6.49 17.79 13.67
C LYS A 108 6.28 17.91 12.17
N LYS A 109 7.33 18.30 11.45
CA LYS A 109 7.41 18.14 9.99
C LYS A 109 8.76 17.56 9.60
N TRP A 110 8.80 16.82 8.51
CA TRP A 110 10.01 16.25 7.93
C TRP A 110 9.98 16.41 6.41
N LYS A 111 11.16 16.50 5.77
CA LYS A 111 11.28 16.65 4.32
C LYS A 111 11.55 15.29 3.67
N GLN A 112 10.85 14.96 2.58
CA GLN A 112 11.18 13.83 1.74
C GLN A 112 12.36 14.18 0.80
N PRO A 113 13.27 13.23 0.49
CA PRO A 113 14.30 13.44 -0.52
C PRO A 113 13.67 13.59 -1.91
N TRP A 114 12.68 12.74 -2.20
CA TRP A 114 11.79 12.73 -3.37
C TRP A 114 10.40 12.30 -2.89
N GLY A 115 9.31 12.72 -3.56
CA GLY A 115 7.97 12.42 -3.06
C GLY A 115 6.81 12.94 -3.91
N GLU A 116 5.61 12.58 -3.45
CA GLU A 116 4.34 13.22 -3.81
C GLU A 116 4.18 14.61 -3.15
N GLN A 117 4.95 14.89 -2.10
CA GLN A 117 4.96 16.13 -1.35
C GLN A 117 6.31 16.31 -0.66
N GLU A 118 6.88 17.53 -0.69
CA GLU A 118 8.19 17.81 -0.13
C GLU A 118 8.18 17.74 1.40
N TRP A 119 7.21 18.39 2.05
CA TRP A 119 7.13 18.48 3.51
C TRP A 119 5.96 17.69 4.06
N ILE A 120 6.24 16.59 4.75
CA ILE A 120 5.23 15.80 5.43
C ILE A 120 5.05 16.31 6.86
N LYS A 121 3.78 16.47 7.26
CA LYS A 121 3.37 16.82 8.62
C LYS A 121 3.13 15.53 9.41
N ASP A 122 3.77 15.43 10.57
CA ASP A 122 3.56 14.35 11.54
C ASP A 122 2.91 14.96 12.80
N GLN A 123 1.58 15.00 12.82
CA GLN A 123 0.81 15.45 13.98
C GLN A 123 -0.15 14.34 14.42
N HIS A 124 0.07 13.82 15.63
CA HIS A 124 -0.73 12.75 16.22
C HIS A 124 -0.72 12.85 17.74
N ASN A 125 -1.76 12.33 18.37
CA ASN A 125 -1.71 11.92 19.78
C ASN A 125 -1.30 10.44 19.84
N GLN A 126 -0.60 10.04 20.90
CA GLN A 126 -0.12 8.67 21.13
C GLN A 126 -0.60 8.16 22.49
N LEU A 127 -0.86 6.85 22.58
CA LEU A 127 -1.08 6.14 23.83
C LEU A 127 -0.25 4.84 23.83
N SER A 128 0.67 4.71 24.77
CA SER A 128 1.43 3.48 25.00
C SER A 128 0.91 2.76 26.24
N VAL A 129 0.37 1.56 26.08
CA VAL A 129 -0.31 0.78 27.13
C VAL A 129 0.47 -0.49 27.44
N VAL A 130 0.64 -0.83 28.71
CA VAL A 130 1.16 -2.12 29.15
C VAL A 130 -0.01 -2.99 29.57
N LEU A 131 -0.21 -4.12 28.89
CA LEU A 131 -1.12 -5.19 29.29
C LEU A 131 -0.34 -6.28 30.03
N THR A 132 -0.97 -7.00 30.98
CA THR A 132 -0.32 -8.10 31.71
C THR A 132 -1.28 -9.19 32.12
N ASP A 133 -0.85 -10.46 32.08
CA ASP A 133 -1.55 -11.59 32.71
C ASP A 133 -1.03 -11.85 34.15
N GLY A 134 -0.10 -11.01 34.62
CA GLY A 134 0.64 -11.19 35.88
C GLY A 134 1.96 -11.96 35.73
N LYS A 135 2.30 -12.47 34.53
CA LYS A 135 3.56 -13.17 34.24
C LYS A 135 4.32 -12.54 33.07
N ILE A 136 3.60 -12.15 32.02
CA ILE A 136 4.11 -11.56 30.79
C ILE A 136 3.43 -10.21 30.57
N ASP A 137 4.25 -9.17 30.43
CA ASP A 137 3.82 -7.85 29.97
C ASP A 137 3.85 -7.79 28.43
N LEU A 138 2.74 -7.38 27.82
CA LEU A 138 2.60 -7.10 26.39
C LEU A 138 2.32 -5.61 26.20
N ASN A 139 3.19 -4.91 25.47
CA ASN A 139 2.98 -3.49 25.20
C ASN A 139 2.18 -3.28 23.92
N LEU A 140 1.30 -2.27 23.93
CA LEU A 140 0.61 -1.74 22.77
C LEU A 140 1.01 -0.27 22.57
N GLU A 141 1.24 0.13 21.33
CA GLU A 141 1.39 1.54 20.94
C GLU A 141 0.27 1.90 19.98
N PHE A 142 -0.50 2.94 20.30
CA PHE A 142 -1.52 3.54 19.43
C PHE A 142 -1.12 4.97 19.06
N LYS A 143 -1.39 5.36 17.82
CA LYS A 143 -1.29 6.75 17.34
C LYS A 143 -2.56 7.14 16.60
N ALA A 144 -3.16 8.26 16.98
CA ALA A 144 -4.33 8.84 16.34
C ALA A 144 -3.95 10.15 15.66
N PHE A 145 -4.12 10.19 14.34
CA PHE A 145 -3.97 11.34 13.46
C PHE A 145 -5.37 11.88 13.12
N ASP A 146 -5.45 13.03 12.44
CA ASP A 146 -6.73 13.57 11.95
C ASP A 146 -7.29 12.75 10.75
N ASP A 147 -6.45 11.92 10.11
CA ASP A 147 -6.74 11.13 8.90
C ASP A 147 -6.78 9.59 9.11
N GLY A 148 -6.53 9.13 10.35
CA GLY A 148 -6.57 7.71 10.69
C GLY A 148 -5.85 7.32 11.97
N ILE A 149 -5.76 6.01 12.21
CA ILE A 149 -5.07 5.40 13.36
C ILE A 149 -4.01 4.41 12.87
N GLY A 150 -2.89 4.36 13.58
CA GLY A 150 -1.92 3.26 13.52
C GLY A 150 -1.71 2.64 14.89
N PHE A 151 -1.64 1.31 14.99
CA PHE A 151 -1.28 0.62 16.23
C PHE A 151 -0.35 -0.58 16.03
N ARG A 152 0.46 -0.94 17.04
CA ARG A 152 1.34 -2.11 17.01
C ARG A 152 1.56 -2.73 18.39
N TYR A 153 2.01 -3.99 18.40
CA TYR A 153 2.47 -4.68 19.60
C TYR A 153 3.99 -4.56 19.78
N HIS A 154 4.45 -4.65 21.01
CA HIS A 154 5.86 -4.77 21.38
C HIS A 154 6.00 -5.74 22.57
N LEU A 155 6.57 -6.91 22.33
CA LEU A 155 6.84 -7.89 23.39
C LEU A 155 8.28 -7.72 23.89
N ALA A 156 8.43 -6.76 24.81
CA ALA A 156 9.72 -6.37 25.37
C ALA A 156 10.42 -7.54 26.12
N THR A 157 11.75 -7.49 26.13
CA THR A 157 12.58 -8.37 26.97
C THR A 157 12.30 -8.11 28.45
N GLN A 158 12.07 -9.18 29.21
CA GLN A 158 11.59 -9.13 30.60
C GLN A 158 12.01 -10.39 31.36
N ASN A 159 11.80 -10.45 32.68
CA ASN A 159 12.28 -11.58 33.50
C ASN A 159 11.72 -12.95 33.04
N ALA A 160 10.48 -12.98 32.52
CA ALA A 160 9.87 -14.19 31.96
C ALA A 160 10.30 -14.50 30.51
N LEU A 161 10.84 -13.51 29.77
CA LEU A 161 11.28 -13.61 28.38
C LEU A 161 12.59 -12.82 28.20
N PRO A 162 13.75 -13.37 28.60
CA PRO A 162 15.05 -12.71 28.45
C PRO A 162 15.41 -12.39 26.99
N ALA A 163 16.38 -11.50 26.79
CA ALA A 163 16.91 -11.19 25.47
C ALA A 163 17.36 -12.47 24.72
N ASN A 164 17.12 -12.49 23.41
CA ASN A 164 17.37 -13.63 22.51
C ASN A 164 16.57 -14.92 22.84
N THR A 165 15.51 -14.86 23.64
CA THR A 165 14.55 -15.97 23.79
C THR A 165 13.83 -16.18 22.44
N PRO A 166 13.97 -17.35 21.77
CA PRO A 166 13.34 -17.58 20.47
C PRO A 166 11.82 -17.74 20.60
N LEU A 167 11.08 -17.13 19.68
CA LEU A 167 9.62 -17.13 19.64
C LEU A 167 9.14 -17.44 18.22
N ALA A 168 8.08 -18.25 18.11
CA ALA A 168 7.44 -18.58 16.85
C ALA A 168 5.94 -18.22 16.95
N ILE A 169 5.52 -17.18 16.24
CA ILE A 169 4.12 -16.75 16.15
C ILE A 169 3.39 -17.70 15.21
N THR A 170 2.31 -18.30 15.68
CA THR A 170 1.43 -19.20 14.92
C THR A 170 0.13 -18.52 14.48
N ASP A 171 -0.29 -17.46 15.17
CA ASP A 171 -1.46 -16.66 14.82
C ASP A 171 -1.38 -15.23 15.38
N GLU A 172 -2.05 -14.28 14.73
CA GLU A 172 -2.30 -12.93 15.23
C GLU A 172 -3.81 -12.72 15.43
N LEU A 173 -4.20 -12.21 16.60
CA LEU A 173 -5.60 -12.12 17.04
C LEU A 173 -6.20 -10.72 16.82
N THR A 174 -5.52 -9.88 16.04
CA THR A 174 -5.99 -8.55 15.65
C THR A 174 -7.23 -8.65 14.78
N GLU A 175 -8.28 -7.93 15.16
CA GLU A 175 -9.54 -7.84 14.42
C GLU A 175 -9.84 -6.41 13.98
N PHE A 176 -10.75 -6.28 13.01
CA PHE A 176 -11.29 -5.03 12.49
C PHE A 176 -12.80 -5.26 12.23
N ASN A 177 -13.60 -5.24 13.29
CA ASN A 177 -15.00 -5.63 13.25
C ASN A 177 -15.89 -4.51 12.68
N ILE A 178 -16.61 -4.77 11.59
CA ILE A 178 -17.41 -3.79 10.85
C ILE A 178 -18.91 -4.04 11.06
N GLY A 179 -19.61 -3.12 11.71
CA GLY A 179 -21.07 -3.15 11.85
C GLY A 179 -21.79 -2.91 10.53
N GLN A 180 -22.91 -3.62 10.29
CA GLN A 180 -23.70 -3.54 9.04
C GLN A 180 -22.87 -3.79 7.76
N SER A 181 -21.99 -4.80 7.82
CA SER A 181 -21.15 -5.26 6.71
C SER A 181 -21.92 -5.80 5.49
N ASP A 182 -23.21 -6.10 5.65
CA ASP A 182 -24.17 -6.38 4.58
C ASP A 182 -24.50 -5.14 3.72
N LYS A 183 -24.24 -3.94 4.24
CA LYS A 183 -24.54 -2.64 3.59
C LYS A 183 -23.30 -1.81 3.28
N ALA A 184 -22.13 -2.20 3.79
CA ALA A 184 -20.86 -1.60 3.41
C ALA A 184 -20.41 -2.14 2.04
N THR A 185 -19.91 -1.26 1.17
CA THR A 185 -19.33 -1.66 -0.13
C THR A 185 -17.82 -1.79 0.00
N ALA A 186 -17.23 -2.89 -0.44
CA ALA A 186 -15.79 -3.13 -0.41
C ALA A 186 -15.20 -3.26 -1.83
N TRP A 187 -13.99 -2.76 -2.01
CA TRP A 187 -13.20 -2.84 -3.23
C TRP A 187 -11.90 -3.58 -2.95
N TRP A 188 -11.79 -4.83 -3.43
CA TRP A 188 -10.79 -5.78 -2.94
C TRP A 188 -10.22 -6.70 -4.01
N ILE A 189 -8.98 -7.15 -3.80
CA ILE A 189 -8.37 -8.27 -4.52
C ILE A 189 -8.23 -9.47 -3.55
N PRO A 190 -8.45 -10.71 -4.01
CA PRO A 190 -8.31 -11.89 -3.16
C PRO A 190 -6.86 -12.05 -2.68
N SER A 191 -6.67 -12.44 -1.42
CA SER A 191 -5.37 -12.95 -0.97
C SER A 191 -5.26 -14.45 -1.17
N ARG A 192 -4.03 -14.98 -1.05
CA ARG A 192 -3.70 -16.41 -1.28
C ARG A 192 -3.92 -16.89 -2.72
N GLY A 193 -4.15 -15.97 -3.67
CA GLY A 193 -4.31 -16.31 -5.08
C GLY A 193 -2.99 -16.70 -5.76
N TRP A 194 -3.08 -17.50 -6.82
CA TRP A 194 -1.93 -17.90 -7.64
C TRP A 194 -1.22 -16.69 -8.27
N ASN A 195 -1.95 -15.61 -8.59
CA ASN A 195 -1.41 -14.43 -9.25
C ASN A 195 -1.08 -13.28 -8.28
N ARG A 196 -0.65 -13.59 -7.05
CA ARG A 196 -0.10 -12.62 -6.09
C ARG A 196 -1.07 -11.46 -5.85
N TYR A 197 -0.63 -10.22 -6.09
CA TYR A 197 -1.45 -8.99 -6.02
C TYR A 197 -2.11 -8.62 -7.36
N GLU A 198 -1.81 -9.31 -8.44
CA GLU A 198 -2.19 -8.96 -9.81
C GLU A 198 -3.57 -9.53 -10.19
N TYR A 199 -4.57 -9.14 -9.41
CA TYR A 199 -5.98 -9.35 -9.73
C TYR A 199 -6.66 -8.03 -10.11
N LEU A 200 -7.76 -8.12 -10.85
CA LEU A 200 -8.69 -7.00 -10.96
C LEU A 200 -9.47 -6.87 -9.65
N TYR A 201 -9.72 -5.64 -9.23
CA TYR A 201 -10.50 -5.35 -8.03
C TYR A 201 -11.95 -5.81 -8.20
N ARG A 202 -12.52 -6.34 -7.12
CA ARG A 202 -13.92 -6.77 -7.01
C ARG A 202 -14.68 -5.75 -6.19
N THR A 203 -15.84 -5.35 -6.68
CA THR A 203 -16.82 -4.53 -5.95
C THR A 203 -17.90 -5.46 -5.39
N SER A 204 -18.07 -5.51 -4.07
CA SER A 204 -19.08 -6.36 -3.41
C SER A 204 -19.62 -5.73 -2.12
N ALA A 205 -20.62 -6.36 -1.49
CA ALA A 205 -20.87 -6.11 -0.08
C ALA A 205 -19.66 -6.58 0.75
N LEU A 206 -19.38 -5.95 1.89
CA LEU A 206 -18.21 -6.29 2.71
C LEU A 206 -18.32 -7.71 3.28
N ASN A 207 -19.51 -8.16 3.68
CA ASN A 207 -19.73 -9.54 4.14
C ASN A 207 -19.59 -10.62 3.05
N GLN A 208 -19.37 -10.26 1.78
CA GLN A 208 -19.10 -11.17 0.67
C GLN A 208 -17.60 -11.36 0.37
N VAL A 209 -16.72 -10.68 1.12
CA VAL A 209 -15.27 -10.88 1.08
C VAL A 209 -14.94 -12.20 1.81
N ASP A 210 -14.15 -13.07 1.19
CA ASP A 210 -13.56 -14.24 1.86
C ASP A 210 -12.24 -13.83 2.52
N ARG A 211 -11.17 -13.73 1.71
CA ARG A 211 -9.90 -13.14 2.12
C ARG A 211 -9.41 -12.08 1.15
N ALA A 212 -8.80 -11.02 1.66
CA ALA A 212 -8.30 -9.90 0.88
C ALA A 212 -6.85 -9.52 1.23
N HIS A 213 -6.10 -9.07 0.22
CA HIS A 213 -4.86 -8.31 0.45
C HIS A 213 -5.20 -6.87 0.88
N THR A 214 -4.23 -6.19 1.49
CA THR A 214 -4.33 -4.77 1.88
C THR A 214 -3.43 -3.88 1.00
N PRO A 215 -3.74 -2.59 0.77
CA PRO A 215 -4.82 -1.79 1.36
C PRO A 215 -6.23 -2.27 0.96
N PHE A 216 -7.06 -2.54 1.98
CA PHE A 216 -8.42 -3.03 1.83
C PHE A 216 -9.38 -1.88 2.10
N THR A 217 -10.02 -1.37 1.04
CA THR A 217 -10.81 -0.14 1.08
C THR A 217 -12.30 -0.44 1.00
N PHE A 218 -13.10 0.23 1.82
CA PHE A 218 -14.55 0.09 1.86
C PHE A 218 -15.25 1.40 2.24
N LYS A 219 -16.55 1.46 1.96
CA LYS A 219 -17.45 2.58 2.29
C LYS A 219 -18.61 2.07 3.12
N LEU A 220 -18.86 2.71 4.25
CA LEU A 220 -20.01 2.46 5.12
C LEU A 220 -21.29 3.05 4.54
N ILE A 221 -22.45 2.58 5.02
CA ILE A 221 -23.79 2.95 4.53
C ILE A 221 -24.12 4.45 4.70
N ASP A 222 -23.41 5.19 5.55
CA ASP A 222 -23.56 6.63 5.74
C ASP A 222 -22.59 7.48 4.90
N GLY A 223 -21.74 6.84 4.08
CA GLY A 223 -20.79 7.47 3.19
C GLY A 223 -19.34 7.49 3.68
N THR A 224 -19.04 7.15 4.94
CA THR A 224 -17.66 7.14 5.46
C THR A 224 -16.80 6.11 4.72
N HIS A 225 -15.68 6.55 4.14
CA HIS A 225 -14.66 5.69 3.54
C HIS A 225 -13.60 5.29 4.57
N LEU A 226 -13.21 4.02 4.57
CA LEU A 226 -12.12 3.47 5.38
C LEU A 226 -11.16 2.66 4.52
N SER A 227 -9.90 2.58 4.93
CA SER A 227 -8.92 1.63 4.39
C SER A 227 -8.08 0.98 5.49
N ILE A 228 -8.01 -0.35 5.49
CA ILE A 228 -7.21 -1.14 6.43
C ILE A 228 -5.92 -1.59 5.73
N HIS A 229 -4.77 -1.32 6.36
CA HIS A 229 -3.45 -1.68 5.83
C HIS A 229 -2.42 -1.89 6.95
N GLU A 230 -1.12 -1.86 6.61
CA GLU A 230 -0.03 -1.86 7.58
C GLU A 230 1.13 -0.95 7.15
N ALA A 231 1.99 -0.55 8.10
CA ALA A 231 3.14 0.30 7.86
C ALA A 231 4.40 -0.24 8.57
N ALA A 232 5.57 -0.05 7.95
CA ALA A 232 6.88 -0.54 8.39
C ALA A 232 6.95 -2.07 8.56
N LEU A 233 6.64 -2.81 7.49
CA LEU A 233 6.74 -4.28 7.45
C LEU A 233 8.20 -4.73 7.35
N VAL A 234 8.84 -4.95 8.50
CA VAL A 234 10.25 -5.38 8.66
C VAL A 234 10.30 -6.58 9.60
N ASP A 235 11.05 -7.62 9.22
CA ASP A 235 11.22 -8.88 9.97
C ASP A 235 9.91 -9.49 10.52
N PHE A 236 8.85 -9.40 9.71
CA PHE A 236 7.52 -9.89 10.03
C PHE A 236 6.82 -10.37 8.76
N ALA A 237 5.73 -11.12 8.90
CA ALA A 237 4.91 -11.55 7.77
C ALA A 237 3.86 -10.49 7.39
N SER A 238 3.53 -10.40 6.09
CA SER A 238 2.43 -9.59 5.59
C SER A 238 1.10 -9.97 6.25
N MET A 239 0.35 -8.96 6.68
CA MET A 239 -1.05 -9.09 7.09
C MET A 239 -1.97 -9.09 5.86
N THR A 240 -2.66 -10.20 5.65
CA THR A 240 -3.89 -10.27 4.85
C THR A 240 -5.11 -10.22 5.79
N LEU A 241 -6.30 -9.98 5.26
CA LEU A 241 -7.54 -9.98 6.03
C LEU A 241 -8.38 -11.20 5.67
N ASP A 242 -8.82 -11.94 6.70
CA ASP A 242 -9.63 -13.16 6.63
C ASP A 242 -10.96 -12.92 7.34
N GLN A 243 -12.08 -13.00 6.61
CA GLN A 243 -13.41 -12.73 7.17
C GLN A 243 -13.99 -13.99 7.83
N GLN A 244 -14.06 -13.99 9.15
CA GLN A 244 -14.44 -15.15 9.96
C GLN A 244 -15.95 -15.29 10.16
N ARG A 245 -16.64 -14.16 10.31
CA ARG A 245 -18.10 -13.97 10.31
C ARG A 245 -18.38 -12.65 9.62
N ASP A 246 -19.62 -12.39 9.20
CA ASP A 246 -20.03 -11.11 8.63
C ASP A 246 -19.49 -9.91 9.42
N GLY A 247 -18.66 -9.09 8.76
CA GLY A 247 -17.99 -7.92 9.34
C GLY A 247 -16.75 -8.19 10.18
N LYS A 248 -16.50 -9.44 10.62
CA LYS A 248 -15.36 -9.81 11.46
C LYS A 248 -14.12 -10.13 10.60
N LEU A 249 -13.42 -9.08 10.20
CA LEU A 249 -12.12 -9.16 9.51
C LEU A 249 -11.03 -9.43 10.55
N LYS A 250 -10.26 -10.51 10.38
CA LYS A 250 -9.12 -10.89 11.24
C LYS A 250 -7.81 -10.82 10.44
N ALA A 251 -6.71 -10.51 11.12
CA ALA A 251 -5.37 -10.68 10.55
C ALA A 251 -5.07 -12.16 10.24
N ASP A 252 -4.76 -12.47 8.97
CA ASP A 252 -4.14 -13.72 8.53
C ASP A 252 -2.73 -13.41 7.98
N LEU A 253 -1.72 -13.68 8.81
CA LEU A 253 -0.30 -13.45 8.51
C LEU A 253 0.23 -14.48 7.51
N THR A 254 1.01 -14.08 6.51
CA THR A 254 1.57 -15.05 5.56
C THR A 254 2.58 -16.03 6.19
N PRO A 255 2.35 -17.36 6.10
CA PRO A 255 3.20 -18.35 6.73
C PRO A 255 4.49 -18.62 5.95
N TRP A 256 5.49 -19.12 6.66
CA TRP A 256 6.60 -19.90 6.12
C TRP A 256 6.12 -21.27 5.61
N SER A 257 6.95 -21.96 4.83
CA SER A 257 6.70 -23.32 4.32
C SER A 257 6.44 -24.39 5.40
N ASP A 258 6.72 -24.11 6.68
CA ASP A 258 6.48 -24.98 7.84
C ASP A 258 5.23 -24.60 8.67
N GLY A 259 4.47 -23.60 8.23
CA GLY A 259 3.23 -23.15 8.86
C GLY A 259 3.40 -22.15 10.00
N ILE A 260 4.62 -21.88 10.47
CA ILE A 260 4.88 -20.76 11.38
C ILE A 260 4.65 -19.44 10.63
N ARG A 261 4.05 -18.44 11.28
CA ARG A 261 3.81 -17.12 10.67
C ARG A 261 5.04 -16.24 10.76
N VAL A 262 5.60 -16.10 11.96
CA VAL A 262 6.80 -15.29 12.21
C VAL A 262 7.75 -16.02 13.16
N LYS A 263 9.03 -16.08 12.81
CA LYS A 263 10.13 -16.60 13.62
C LYS A 263 10.93 -15.39 14.12
N THR A 264 10.93 -15.13 15.42
CA THR A 264 11.48 -13.91 16.01
C THR A 264 12.03 -14.18 17.42
N GLN A 265 12.33 -13.14 18.19
CA GLN A 265 12.82 -13.25 19.56
C GLN A 265 12.27 -12.12 20.46
N ALA A 266 12.30 -12.32 21.78
CA ALA A 266 11.86 -11.30 22.73
C ALA A 266 12.60 -9.97 22.52
N GLY A 267 11.85 -8.86 22.54
CA GLY A 267 12.29 -7.52 22.11
C GLY A 267 11.73 -7.08 20.75
N PHE A 268 10.94 -7.90 20.07
CA PHE A 268 10.35 -7.57 18.76
C PHE A 268 9.15 -6.61 18.85
N TYR A 269 8.95 -5.84 17.77
CA TYR A 269 7.72 -5.10 17.47
C TYR A 269 7.00 -5.75 16.30
N THR A 270 5.67 -5.66 16.25
CA THR A 270 4.96 -5.89 14.98
C THR A 270 5.09 -4.67 14.08
N PRO A 271 4.83 -4.81 12.76
CA PRO A 271 4.47 -3.68 11.91
C PRO A 271 3.25 -2.96 12.50
N TRP A 272 3.06 -1.70 12.13
CA TRP A 272 1.85 -0.96 12.47
C TRP A 272 0.68 -1.49 11.66
N ARG A 273 -0.44 -1.83 12.29
CA ARG A 273 -1.73 -2.01 11.62
C ARG A 273 -2.38 -0.64 11.50
N THR A 274 -2.91 -0.30 10.33
CA THR A 274 -3.38 1.05 10.01
C THR A 274 -4.82 1.05 9.54
N ILE A 275 -5.55 2.10 9.92
CA ILE A 275 -6.96 2.32 9.60
C ILE A 275 -7.09 3.79 9.21
N GLN A 276 -7.10 4.08 7.91
CA GLN A 276 -7.42 5.41 7.39
C GLN A 276 -8.93 5.62 7.42
N ILE A 277 -9.40 6.83 7.70
CA ILE A 277 -10.83 7.16 7.86
C ILE A 277 -11.12 8.54 7.27
N ALA A 278 -12.17 8.69 6.46
CA ALA A 278 -12.57 9.97 5.89
C ALA A 278 -14.06 10.04 5.50
N ASP A 279 -14.64 11.25 5.48
CA ASP A 279 -15.98 11.52 4.93
C ASP A 279 -16.09 11.33 3.41
N LYS A 280 -14.95 11.21 2.72
CA LYS A 280 -14.84 11.15 1.25
C LYS A 280 -13.61 10.33 0.85
N ALA A 281 -13.70 9.66 -0.30
CA ALA A 281 -12.61 8.86 -0.87
C ALA A 281 -11.30 9.66 -1.03
N THR A 282 -11.38 10.95 -1.37
CA THR A 282 -10.21 11.84 -1.49
C THR A 282 -9.49 12.13 -0.18
N GLY A 283 -10.12 11.91 0.99
CA GLY A 283 -9.44 12.02 2.28
C GLY A 283 -8.39 10.92 2.45
N LEU A 284 -8.70 9.69 2.03
CA LEU A 284 -7.74 8.57 2.03
C LEU A 284 -6.51 8.89 1.14
N LEU A 285 -6.73 9.53 -0.01
CA LEU A 285 -5.69 9.91 -0.98
C LEU A 285 -4.76 11.04 -0.50
N ASN A 286 -5.21 11.89 0.42
CA ASN A 286 -4.45 13.04 0.94
C ASN A 286 -3.77 12.73 2.30
N SER A 287 -3.94 11.51 2.82
CA SER A 287 -3.37 11.08 4.10
C SER A 287 -1.88 10.77 3.98
N HIS A 288 -1.12 11.04 5.04
CA HIS A 288 0.32 10.69 5.11
C HIS A 288 0.63 9.64 6.20
N LEU A 289 -0.41 8.97 6.72
CA LEU A 289 -0.36 7.99 7.81
C LEU A 289 0.74 6.94 7.62
N ILE A 290 0.77 6.26 6.48
CA ILE A 290 1.71 5.15 6.20
C ILE A 290 3.17 5.61 6.30
N LEU A 291 3.52 6.75 5.70
CA LEU A 291 4.88 7.32 5.81
C LEU A 291 5.21 7.75 7.23
N ASN A 292 4.29 8.44 7.92
CA ASN A 292 4.51 8.95 9.28
C ASN A 292 4.80 7.85 10.32
N LEU A 293 4.33 6.63 10.09
CA LEU A 293 4.56 5.46 10.94
C LEU A 293 5.90 4.72 10.68
N ASN A 294 6.58 5.00 9.56
CA ASN A 294 7.90 4.44 9.27
C ASN A 294 9.03 5.16 10.03
N GLU A 295 10.20 4.52 10.09
CA GLU A 295 11.41 5.15 10.63
C GLU A 295 11.96 6.24 9.68
N PRO A 296 12.77 7.20 10.17
CA PRO A 296 13.53 8.11 9.32
C PRO A 296 14.55 7.38 8.42
N ASN A 297 14.99 8.07 7.37
CA ASN A 297 16.03 7.62 6.43
C ASN A 297 17.29 7.10 7.14
N LYS A 298 17.68 5.85 6.86
CA LYS A 298 18.87 5.17 7.39
C LYS A 298 20.06 5.14 6.42
N LEU A 299 19.89 5.61 5.18
CA LEU A 299 20.94 5.61 4.15
C LEU A 299 21.86 6.84 4.19
N GLY A 300 21.60 7.82 5.06
CA GLY A 300 22.40 9.06 5.11
C GLY A 300 22.08 9.97 3.94
N ASP A 301 23.10 10.38 3.17
CA ASP A 301 22.84 11.12 1.93
C ASP A 301 22.29 10.18 0.84
N VAL A 302 21.19 10.63 0.24
CA VAL A 302 20.48 9.95 -0.85
C VAL A 302 20.39 10.84 -2.10
N SER A 303 21.25 11.86 -2.20
CA SER A 303 21.35 12.75 -3.37
C SER A 303 21.64 12.01 -4.68
N TRP A 304 22.17 10.79 -4.61
CA TRP A 304 22.37 9.86 -5.73
C TRP A 304 21.07 9.20 -6.23
N VAL A 305 20.02 9.13 -5.41
CA VAL A 305 18.70 8.67 -5.87
C VAL A 305 18.07 9.74 -6.75
N LYS A 306 17.95 9.46 -8.05
CA LYS A 306 17.37 10.38 -9.03
C LYS A 306 16.02 9.86 -9.55
N PRO A 307 14.89 10.46 -9.13
CA PRO A 307 13.63 10.41 -9.88
C PRO A 307 13.84 10.79 -11.35
N GLY A 308 12.96 10.35 -12.24
CA GLY A 308 13.05 10.68 -13.66
C GLY A 308 12.04 9.94 -14.54
N LYS A 309 12.10 10.17 -15.85
CA LYS A 309 11.32 9.43 -16.85
C LYS A 309 12.22 8.48 -17.63
N TYR A 310 11.71 7.33 -18.04
CA TYR A 310 12.45 6.36 -18.86
C TYR A 310 11.61 5.77 -19.98
N VAL A 311 12.28 5.16 -20.95
CA VAL A 311 11.67 4.26 -21.96
C VAL A 311 12.26 2.86 -21.76
N GLY A 312 11.84 1.86 -22.53
CA GLY A 312 12.52 0.56 -22.47
C GLY A 312 12.24 -0.38 -23.63
N ILE A 313 13.21 -1.26 -23.84
CA ILE A 313 13.02 -2.51 -24.58
C ILE A 313 12.23 -3.42 -23.64
N TRP A 314 10.91 -3.43 -23.82
CA TRP A 314 9.95 -4.03 -22.90
C TRP A 314 8.62 -4.40 -23.59
N TRP A 315 7.84 -3.39 -24.01
CA TRP A 315 6.49 -3.59 -24.57
C TRP A 315 6.49 -4.44 -25.85
N GLY A 316 7.58 -4.40 -26.63
CA GLY A 316 7.76 -5.25 -27.81
C GLY A 316 7.70 -6.75 -27.49
N MET A 317 8.21 -7.18 -26.33
CA MET A 317 8.11 -8.58 -25.90
C MET A 317 6.70 -8.94 -25.44
N HIS A 318 6.03 -8.07 -24.66
CA HIS A 318 4.62 -8.27 -24.28
C HIS A 318 3.66 -8.29 -25.48
N LEU A 319 3.95 -7.53 -26.55
CA LEU A 319 3.21 -7.58 -27.81
C LEU A 319 3.53 -8.82 -28.68
N ASN A 320 4.63 -9.53 -28.39
CA ASN A 320 5.23 -10.59 -29.21
C ASN A 320 5.82 -10.09 -30.56
N GLU A 321 6.30 -8.84 -30.59
CA GLU A 321 7.17 -8.33 -31.68
C GLU A 321 8.64 -8.68 -31.46
N ASN A 322 9.04 -8.84 -30.20
CA ASN A 322 10.39 -9.20 -29.76
C ASN A 322 10.37 -10.42 -28.82
N THR A 323 11.53 -11.02 -28.60
CA THR A 323 11.75 -12.05 -27.57
C THR A 323 12.71 -11.55 -26.48
N TRP A 324 12.48 -11.96 -25.22
CA TRP A 324 13.49 -11.84 -24.17
C TRP A 324 14.66 -12.81 -24.39
N GLY A 325 14.36 -14.02 -24.88
CA GLY A 325 15.36 -15.01 -25.28
C GLY A 325 16.04 -14.66 -26.60
N SER A 326 17.23 -15.22 -26.80
CA SER A 326 18.08 -14.97 -27.96
C SER A 326 17.49 -15.49 -29.28
N GLY A 327 17.92 -14.92 -30.40
CA GLY A 327 17.47 -15.30 -31.74
C GLY A 327 17.12 -14.10 -32.65
N PRO A 328 16.51 -14.35 -33.82
CA PRO A 328 16.27 -13.30 -34.84
C PRO A 328 15.35 -12.14 -34.41
N THR A 329 14.62 -12.28 -33.30
CA THR A 329 13.68 -11.31 -32.73
C THR A 329 14.11 -10.77 -31.36
N HIS A 330 15.31 -11.13 -30.90
CA HIS A 330 15.81 -10.75 -29.57
C HIS A 330 15.75 -9.23 -29.37
N GLY A 331 15.12 -8.80 -28.27
CA GLY A 331 14.94 -7.38 -27.97
C GLY A 331 16.24 -6.71 -27.52
N ALA A 332 16.97 -7.33 -26.59
CA ALA A 332 18.12 -6.74 -25.91
C ALA A 332 19.41 -6.82 -26.73
N THR A 333 19.41 -6.23 -27.91
CA THR A 333 20.64 -6.06 -28.72
C THR A 333 21.31 -4.73 -28.44
N THR A 334 22.63 -4.67 -28.68
CA THR A 334 23.43 -3.44 -28.58
C THR A 334 22.87 -2.30 -29.43
N SER A 335 22.57 -2.57 -30.71
CA SER A 335 22.09 -1.58 -31.67
C SER A 335 20.66 -1.09 -31.39
N GLU A 336 19.76 -1.98 -30.93
CA GLU A 336 18.42 -1.57 -30.49
C GLU A 336 18.51 -0.72 -29.21
N THR A 337 19.41 -1.06 -28.28
CA THR A 337 19.65 -0.28 -27.06
C THR A 337 20.18 1.13 -27.40
N GLU A 338 21.16 1.24 -28.30
CA GLU A 338 21.63 2.55 -28.80
C GLU A 338 20.49 3.35 -29.46
N ARG A 339 19.62 2.70 -30.23
CA ARG A 339 18.45 3.34 -30.87
C ARG A 339 17.42 3.85 -29.86
N TYR A 340 17.20 3.13 -28.75
CA TYR A 340 16.37 3.61 -27.64
C TYR A 340 17.05 4.75 -26.87
N MET A 341 18.37 4.68 -26.66
CA MET A 341 19.13 5.78 -26.03
C MET A 341 19.11 7.06 -26.86
N ASP A 342 19.13 6.96 -28.19
CA ASP A 342 18.95 8.12 -29.08
C ASP A 342 17.53 8.71 -29.02
N PHE A 343 16.50 7.88 -28.89
CA PHE A 343 15.14 8.37 -28.65
C PHE A 343 15.03 9.07 -27.29
N ALA A 344 15.57 8.46 -26.24
CA ALA A 344 15.59 9.00 -24.87
C ALA A 344 16.31 10.36 -24.82
N ALA A 345 17.51 10.45 -25.40
CA ALA A 345 18.28 11.69 -25.46
C ALA A 345 17.57 12.79 -26.26
N LYS A 346 16.96 12.44 -27.40
CA LYS A 346 16.22 13.40 -28.25
C LYS A 346 15.00 13.99 -27.53
N TYR A 347 14.32 13.22 -26.71
CA TYR A 347 13.06 13.62 -26.08
C TYR A 347 13.14 13.87 -24.57
N GLN A 348 14.33 13.79 -23.97
CA GLN A 348 14.64 14.09 -22.56
C GLN A 348 14.05 13.07 -21.58
N PHE A 349 14.39 11.80 -21.79
CA PHE A 349 14.22 10.71 -20.83
C PHE A 349 15.57 10.36 -20.21
N ASP A 350 15.59 10.14 -18.90
CA ASP A 350 16.80 9.97 -18.09
C ASP A 350 17.41 8.56 -18.19
N GLY A 351 16.72 7.61 -18.83
CA GLY A 351 17.20 6.24 -18.96
C GLY A 351 16.42 5.33 -19.93
N VAL A 352 17.01 4.16 -20.17
CA VAL A 352 16.46 3.06 -20.96
C VAL A 352 16.50 1.77 -20.13
N LEU A 353 15.35 1.15 -19.86
CA LEU A 353 15.25 -0.22 -19.35
C LEU A 353 15.51 -1.22 -20.48
N VAL A 354 16.25 -2.29 -20.20
CA VAL A 354 16.43 -3.42 -21.14
C VAL A 354 16.23 -4.74 -20.40
N GLU A 355 15.17 -5.46 -20.76
CA GLU A 355 14.93 -6.84 -20.33
C GLU A 355 15.37 -7.83 -21.42
N GLY A 356 15.79 -9.04 -21.04
CA GLY A 356 16.35 -10.04 -21.97
C GLY A 356 17.89 -10.03 -22.06
N TRP A 357 18.56 -8.99 -21.54
CA TRP A 357 19.99 -8.74 -21.77
C TRP A 357 20.96 -9.86 -21.33
N ASN A 358 20.54 -10.69 -20.37
CA ASN A 358 21.39 -11.61 -19.64
C ASN A 358 21.10 -13.08 -19.95
N GLN A 359 22.12 -13.95 -19.91
CA GLN A 359 21.95 -15.37 -20.21
C GLN A 359 20.92 -16.03 -19.27
N GLY A 360 19.89 -16.67 -19.85
CA GLY A 360 18.87 -17.42 -19.11
C GLY A 360 17.43 -17.29 -19.64
N TRP A 361 17.15 -16.40 -20.60
CA TRP A 361 15.80 -16.21 -21.17
C TRP A 361 15.43 -17.19 -22.30
N ASP A 362 16.35 -18.06 -22.73
CA ASP A 362 16.12 -18.98 -23.85
C ASP A 362 15.09 -20.07 -23.51
N GLY A 363 14.12 -20.29 -24.41
CA GLY A 363 13.03 -21.23 -24.18
C GLY A 363 11.88 -20.58 -23.40
N ASP A 364 11.47 -21.21 -22.30
CA ASP A 364 10.40 -20.72 -21.42
C ASP A 364 10.99 -20.16 -20.12
N TRP A 365 11.21 -18.84 -20.12
CA TRP A 365 11.92 -18.15 -19.05
C TRP A 365 11.24 -18.23 -17.68
N PHE A 366 9.92 -18.47 -17.63
CA PHE A 366 9.15 -18.70 -16.40
C PHE A 366 9.68 -19.89 -15.60
N HIS A 367 10.29 -20.87 -16.27
CA HIS A 367 10.87 -22.07 -15.66
C HIS A 367 12.41 -21.99 -15.49
N ASN A 368 13.05 -20.89 -15.90
CA ASN A 368 14.51 -20.78 -16.01
C ASN A 368 15.21 -20.16 -14.78
N GLY A 369 14.56 -20.08 -13.61
CA GLY A 369 15.08 -19.37 -12.44
C GLY A 369 16.50 -19.78 -11.96
N ASP A 370 16.90 -21.04 -12.15
CA ASP A 370 18.25 -21.54 -11.82
C ASP A 370 19.29 -21.32 -12.94
N GLN A 371 18.85 -20.85 -14.11
CA GLN A 371 19.67 -20.67 -15.31
C GLN A 371 20.14 -19.22 -15.48
N PHE A 372 19.40 -18.25 -14.93
CA PHE A 372 19.75 -16.83 -15.04
C PHE A 372 21.16 -16.54 -14.49
N SER A 373 22.01 -15.95 -15.32
CA SER A 373 23.19 -15.25 -14.85
C SER A 373 22.88 -13.78 -14.68
N PHE A 374 23.26 -13.19 -13.56
CA PHE A 374 23.11 -11.74 -13.33
C PHE A 374 24.39 -10.96 -13.68
N THR A 375 25.38 -11.64 -14.28
CA THR A 375 26.70 -11.07 -14.61
C THR A 375 27.18 -11.38 -16.04
N LYS A 376 26.42 -12.16 -16.83
CA LYS A 376 26.74 -12.50 -18.22
C LYS A 376 25.63 -12.03 -19.16
N ALA A 377 26.01 -11.19 -20.11
CA ALA A 377 25.17 -10.80 -21.24
C ALA A 377 25.06 -11.93 -22.29
N TYR A 378 24.08 -11.82 -23.19
CA TYR A 378 24.15 -12.49 -24.49
C TYR A 378 25.21 -11.82 -25.40
N ASP A 379 25.72 -12.56 -26.39
CA ASP A 379 26.82 -12.12 -27.26
C ASP A 379 26.49 -10.90 -28.14
N ASP A 380 25.20 -10.55 -28.29
CA ASP A 380 24.69 -9.38 -29.02
C ASP A 380 24.47 -8.14 -28.13
N PHE A 381 24.77 -8.20 -26.83
CA PHE A 381 24.61 -7.12 -25.84
C PHE A 381 25.93 -6.72 -25.16
N ASP A 382 26.66 -5.76 -25.75
CA ASP A 382 27.89 -5.20 -25.17
C ASP A 382 27.55 -4.17 -24.08
N LEU A 383 27.37 -4.66 -22.85
CA LEU A 383 27.12 -3.86 -21.64
C LEU A 383 28.16 -2.72 -21.44
N PRO A 384 29.49 -2.94 -21.60
CA PRO A 384 30.47 -1.86 -21.65
C PRO A 384 30.20 -0.80 -22.73
N ALA A 385 29.88 -1.18 -23.96
CA ALA A 385 29.67 -0.25 -25.06
C ALA A 385 28.40 0.60 -24.88
N ILE A 386 27.26 -0.02 -24.56
CA ILE A 386 25.99 0.71 -24.38
C ILE A 386 26.04 1.67 -23.19
N THR A 387 26.72 1.33 -22.09
CA THR A 387 26.84 2.24 -20.94
C THR A 387 27.78 3.40 -21.26
N ALA A 388 28.84 3.17 -22.03
CA ALA A 388 29.67 4.23 -22.60
C ALA A 388 28.95 5.06 -23.69
N TYR A 389 27.96 4.51 -24.39
CA TYR A 389 27.10 5.24 -25.35
C TYR A 389 26.12 6.14 -24.60
N GLY A 390 25.35 5.57 -23.66
CA GLY A 390 24.41 6.28 -22.81
C GLY A 390 25.05 7.44 -22.04
N ALA A 391 26.23 7.22 -21.47
CA ALA A 391 27.00 8.26 -20.79
C ALA A 391 27.35 9.46 -21.71
N LYS A 392 27.66 9.23 -22.99
CA LYS A 392 27.89 10.31 -23.99
C LYS A 392 26.60 11.03 -24.39
N LYS A 393 25.43 10.40 -24.19
CA LYS A 393 24.10 10.92 -24.54
C LYS A 393 23.37 11.57 -23.35
N GLY A 394 23.85 11.39 -22.12
CA GLY A 394 23.17 11.80 -20.90
C GLY A 394 22.02 10.87 -20.49
N VAL A 395 22.01 9.62 -20.97
CA VAL A 395 20.93 8.63 -20.76
C VAL A 395 21.52 7.41 -20.05
N ARG A 396 20.96 7.03 -18.90
CA ARG A 396 21.45 5.85 -18.15
C ARG A 396 20.88 4.54 -18.70
N LEU A 397 21.64 3.45 -18.62
CA LEU A 397 21.04 2.12 -18.65
C LEU A 397 20.32 1.88 -17.30
N ILE A 398 19.10 1.37 -17.35
CA ILE A 398 18.36 0.85 -16.20
C ILE A 398 18.46 -0.68 -16.28
N GLY A 399 19.06 -1.28 -15.25
CA GLY A 399 19.33 -2.71 -15.20
C GLY A 399 18.07 -3.56 -14.97
N HIS A 400 18.16 -4.85 -15.26
CA HIS A 400 17.08 -5.81 -15.06
C HIS A 400 17.58 -7.12 -14.44
N HIS A 401 16.94 -7.57 -13.36
CA HIS A 401 17.18 -8.84 -12.67
C HIS A 401 15.86 -9.60 -12.46
N GLU A 402 15.41 -10.36 -13.46
CA GLU A 402 14.34 -11.36 -13.26
C GLU A 402 14.91 -12.60 -12.56
N THR A 403 14.15 -13.21 -11.66
CA THR A 403 14.59 -14.37 -10.88
C THR A 403 13.80 -15.65 -11.15
N ALA A 404 12.64 -15.56 -11.84
CA ALA A 404 11.64 -16.62 -11.96
C ALA A 404 11.42 -17.36 -10.62
N GLY A 405 11.28 -16.57 -9.55
CA GLY A 405 11.12 -17.02 -8.18
C GLY A 405 12.32 -17.71 -7.51
N SER A 406 13.44 -17.96 -8.20
CA SER A 406 14.61 -18.68 -7.64
C SER A 406 15.54 -17.76 -6.84
N VAL A 407 15.03 -17.27 -5.71
CA VAL A 407 15.69 -16.19 -4.94
C VAL A 407 17.01 -16.60 -4.31
N THR A 408 17.21 -17.88 -3.98
CA THR A 408 18.53 -18.36 -3.51
C THR A 408 19.57 -18.42 -4.63
N HIS A 409 19.15 -18.52 -5.90
CA HIS A 409 20.06 -18.42 -7.04
C HIS A 409 20.47 -16.97 -7.31
N TYR A 410 19.51 -16.04 -7.25
CA TYR A 410 19.79 -14.60 -7.32
C TYR A 410 20.69 -14.13 -6.17
N ARG A 411 20.36 -14.50 -4.92
CA ARG A 411 21.13 -14.12 -3.71
C ARG A 411 22.62 -14.46 -3.83
N LYS A 412 22.97 -15.59 -4.44
CA LYS A 412 24.37 -16.03 -4.64
C LYS A 412 25.14 -15.16 -5.65
N GLN A 413 24.45 -14.45 -6.54
CA GLN A 413 25.03 -13.59 -7.57
C GLN A 413 24.84 -12.09 -7.29
N MET A 414 23.98 -11.73 -6.35
CA MET A 414 23.49 -10.36 -6.10
C MET A 414 24.61 -9.31 -5.91
N ASN A 415 25.63 -9.62 -5.09
CA ASN A 415 26.79 -8.75 -4.88
C ASN A 415 27.55 -8.48 -6.19
N ASP A 416 27.84 -9.54 -6.95
CA ASP A 416 28.64 -9.44 -8.17
C ASP A 416 27.86 -8.75 -9.30
N ALA A 417 26.54 -8.92 -9.32
CA ALA A 417 25.62 -8.23 -10.23
C ALA A 417 25.55 -6.72 -9.93
N PHE A 418 25.37 -6.33 -8.66
CA PHE A 418 25.40 -4.91 -8.29
C PHE A 418 26.79 -4.28 -8.48
N ALA A 419 27.88 -5.00 -8.20
CA ALA A 419 29.24 -4.54 -8.49
C ALA A 419 29.51 -4.38 -10.00
N LEU A 420 28.95 -5.26 -10.84
CA LEU A 420 29.00 -5.10 -12.30
C LEU A 420 28.24 -3.84 -12.74
N TYR A 421 27.05 -3.61 -12.20
CA TYR A 421 26.23 -2.43 -12.50
C TYR A 421 26.86 -1.12 -12.01
N GLU A 422 27.42 -1.08 -10.80
CA GLU A 422 28.18 0.07 -10.28
C GLU A 422 29.38 0.41 -11.17
N LYS A 423 30.20 -0.61 -11.51
CA LYS A 423 31.35 -0.49 -12.44
C LYS A 423 30.96 0.10 -13.80
N HIS A 424 29.73 -0.13 -14.25
CA HIS A 424 29.19 0.36 -15.53
C HIS A 424 28.19 1.52 -15.39
N GLY A 425 28.10 2.17 -14.22
CA GLY A 425 27.32 3.40 -14.01
C GLY A 425 25.80 3.23 -14.00
N VAL A 426 25.29 2.00 -13.84
CA VAL A 426 23.86 1.72 -13.70
C VAL A 426 23.43 2.10 -12.28
N THR A 427 22.47 3.02 -12.15
CA THR A 427 22.00 3.58 -10.86
C THR A 427 20.57 3.20 -10.50
N GLN A 428 19.88 2.47 -11.38
CA GLN A 428 18.51 2.00 -11.21
C GLN A 428 18.41 0.57 -11.76
N VAL A 429 17.72 -0.31 -11.03
CA VAL A 429 17.47 -1.70 -11.43
C VAL A 429 16.01 -2.05 -11.19
N LYS A 430 15.36 -2.63 -12.20
CA LYS A 430 14.11 -3.38 -12.03
C LYS A 430 14.45 -4.81 -11.61
N THR A 431 13.89 -5.29 -10.50
CA THR A 431 13.98 -6.68 -10.05
C THR A 431 12.63 -7.37 -10.22
N GLY A 432 12.62 -8.63 -10.65
CA GLY A 432 11.39 -9.43 -10.87
C GLY A 432 11.44 -10.77 -10.14
N TYR A 433 10.28 -11.25 -9.72
CA TYR A 433 10.08 -12.41 -8.86
C TYR A 433 8.91 -13.28 -9.38
N VAL A 434 8.85 -13.44 -10.70
CA VAL A 434 7.76 -14.13 -11.41
C VAL A 434 7.68 -15.58 -10.97
N ALA A 435 6.66 -15.89 -10.18
CA ALA A 435 6.27 -17.23 -9.76
C ALA A 435 4.82 -17.19 -9.25
N ASP A 436 4.14 -18.34 -9.28
CA ASP A 436 2.83 -18.48 -8.66
C ASP A 436 2.88 -18.21 -7.14
N GLY A 437 1.75 -17.77 -6.58
CA GLY A 437 1.59 -17.50 -5.15
C GLY A 437 1.94 -18.72 -4.31
N GLY A 438 2.94 -18.55 -3.43
CA GLY A 438 3.46 -19.64 -2.60
C GLY A 438 4.51 -20.53 -3.28
N GLN A 439 4.96 -20.20 -4.50
CA GLN A 439 5.97 -20.94 -5.26
C GLN A 439 7.35 -20.23 -5.35
N ILE A 440 7.63 -19.23 -4.50
CA ILE A 440 9.01 -18.68 -4.42
C ILE A 440 9.95 -19.79 -4.00
N LYS A 441 10.94 -20.08 -4.84
CA LYS A 441 11.89 -21.18 -4.66
C LYS A 441 13.12 -20.69 -3.91
N ARG A 442 13.31 -21.22 -2.69
CA ARG A 442 14.58 -21.10 -1.95
C ARG A 442 15.21 -22.48 -1.74
N ILE A 443 16.53 -22.49 -1.56
CA ILE A 443 17.26 -23.65 -1.05
C ILE A 443 17.60 -23.37 0.42
N ASP A 444 17.24 -24.27 1.32
CA ASP A 444 17.52 -24.11 2.75
C ASP A 444 18.97 -24.50 3.14
N GLU A 445 19.30 -24.30 4.41
CA GLU A 445 20.62 -24.56 4.99
C GLU A 445 21.06 -26.04 4.93
N ASN A 446 20.14 -26.97 4.62
CA ASN A 446 20.40 -28.39 4.43
C ASN A 446 20.45 -28.78 2.93
N GLY A 447 20.34 -27.81 2.02
CA GLY A 447 20.29 -28.03 0.57
C GLY A 447 18.90 -28.43 0.05
N ILE A 448 17.84 -28.32 0.86
CA ILE A 448 16.49 -28.76 0.48
C ILE A 448 15.71 -27.60 -0.15
N THR A 449 15.09 -27.83 -1.29
CA THR A 449 14.18 -26.87 -1.93
C THR A 449 12.94 -26.64 -1.07
N ARG A 450 12.62 -25.39 -0.79
CA ARG A 450 11.39 -24.94 -0.12
C ARG A 450 10.65 -23.96 -1.03
N HIS A 451 9.32 -23.99 -0.95
CA HIS A 451 8.45 -23.04 -1.61
C HIS A 451 7.82 -22.12 -0.56
N GLU A 452 7.97 -20.82 -0.76
CA GLU A 452 7.54 -19.76 0.15
C GLU A 452 6.57 -18.80 -0.57
N TRP A 453 5.85 -17.99 0.20
CA TRP A 453 5.03 -16.90 -0.34
C TRP A 453 5.84 -15.63 -0.55
N HIS A 454 5.54 -14.91 -1.65
CA HIS A 454 6.05 -13.56 -1.93
C HIS A 454 5.89 -12.58 -0.77
N ASP A 455 4.87 -12.75 0.09
CA ASP A 455 4.59 -11.85 1.21
C ASP A 455 4.83 -12.45 2.61
N GLY A 456 5.48 -13.62 2.69
CA GLY A 456 5.93 -14.23 3.95
C GLY A 456 7.16 -13.54 4.53
N GLN A 457 7.42 -13.72 5.84
CA GLN A 457 8.56 -13.07 6.53
C GLN A 457 9.90 -13.33 5.81
N PHE A 458 10.11 -14.53 5.27
CA PHE A 458 11.30 -14.85 4.48
C PHE A 458 11.50 -13.86 3.32
N MET A 459 10.46 -13.63 2.52
CA MET A 459 10.54 -12.73 1.37
C MET A 459 10.56 -11.25 1.76
N VAL A 460 9.86 -10.87 2.84
CA VAL A 460 10.01 -9.53 3.43
C VAL A 460 11.49 -9.23 3.76
N GLY A 461 12.22 -10.22 4.29
CA GLY A 461 13.66 -10.14 4.50
C GLY A 461 14.48 -10.14 3.20
N GLU A 462 14.10 -10.94 2.20
CA GLU A 462 14.78 -11.03 0.90
C GLU A 462 14.74 -9.71 0.11
N TYR A 463 13.57 -9.08 -0.02
CA TYR A 463 13.46 -7.76 -0.69
C TYR A 463 14.26 -6.70 0.07
N LEU A 464 14.14 -6.65 1.40
CA LEU A 464 14.85 -5.65 2.20
C LEU A 464 16.38 -5.84 2.12
N HIS A 465 16.87 -7.08 2.01
CA HIS A 465 18.28 -7.33 1.69
C HIS A 465 18.63 -6.82 0.29
N SER A 466 17.88 -7.17 -0.76
CA SER A 466 18.12 -6.67 -2.13
C SER A 466 18.21 -5.14 -2.19
N VAL A 467 17.30 -4.44 -1.49
CA VAL A 467 17.28 -2.98 -1.36
C VAL A 467 18.49 -2.43 -0.60
N THR A 468 18.88 -3.06 0.53
CA THR A 468 19.99 -2.58 1.37
C THR A 468 21.38 -2.97 0.87
N GLU A 469 21.48 -4.02 0.06
CA GLU A 469 22.69 -4.39 -0.68
C GLU A 469 22.90 -3.43 -1.86
N ALA A 470 21.86 -3.20 -2.67
CA ALA A 470 21.87 -2.20 -3.75
C ALA A 470 22.24 -0.79 -3.25
N ALA A 471 21.82 -0.41 -2.04
CA ALA A 471 22.15 0.88 -1.45
C ALA A 471 23.65 1.10 -1.23
N LYS A 472 24.45 0.04 -1.02
CA LYS A 472 25.92 0.12 -0.87
C LYS A 472 26.61 0.53 -2.17
N HIS A 473 26.00 0.18 -3.30
CA HIS A 473 26.45 0.43 -4.66
C HIS A 473 25.80 1.70 -5.26
N HIS A 474 25.07 2.48 -4.46
CA HIS A 474 24.27 3.64 -4.92
C HIS A 474 23.23 3.27 -5.99
N ILE A 475 22.69 2.05 -5.94
CA ILE A 475 21.65 1.56 -6.84
C ILE A 475 20.26 1.71 -6.20
N SER A 476 19.32 2.24 -6.97
CA SER A 476 17.90 2.31 -6.62
C SER A 476 17.13 1.12 -7.19
N ILE A 477 16.20 0.56 -6.43
CA ILE A 477 15.43 -0.64 -6.79
C ILE A 477 13.98 -0.28 -7.13
N ASN A 478 13.51 -0.80 -8.26
CA ASN A 478 12.11 -0.94 -8.64
C ASN A 478 11.73 -2.43 -8.56
N THR A 479 10.70 -2.82 -7.82
CA THR A 479 10.40 -4.25 -7.57
C THR A 479 9.09 -4.69 -8.23
N HIS A 480 9.18 -5.59 -9.21
CA HIS A 480 8.07 -6.37 -9.73
C HIS A 480 7.82 -7.63 -8.88
N GLU A 481 6.60 -8.18 -8.98
CA GLU A 481 6.04 -9.23 -8.10
C GLU A 481 6.38 -9.05 -6.59
N PRO A 482 6.31 -7.81 -6.04
CA PRO A 482 6.97 -7.44 -4.80
C PRO A 482 6.17 -7.86 -3.56
N ILE A 483 6.75 -7.69 -2.38
CA ILE A 483 5.93 -7.35 -1.20
C ILE A 483 5.24 -6.01 -1.45
N LYS A 484 3.95 -5.90 -1.10
CA LYS A 484 3.20 -4.62 -1.09
C LYS A 484 4.00 -3.50 -0.40
N ASP A 485 3.80 -2.25 -0.80
CA ASP A 485 4.42 -1.14 -0.08
C ASP A 485 3.83 -1.03 1.34
N THR A 486 4.62 -0.50 2.26
CA THR A 486 4.22 -0.22 3.65
C THR A 486 4.91 1.06 4.15
N GLY A 487 5.37 1.94 3.25
CA GLY A 487 6.03 3.22 3.52
C GLY A 487 7.55 3.16 3.68
N LEU A 488 8.18 1.99 3.48
CA LEU A 488 9.61 1.77 3.75
C LEU A 488 10.57 2.63 2.92
N ARG A 489 10.10 3.25 1.83
CA ARG A 489 10.82 4.32 1.10
C ARG A 489 11.24 5.51 1.99
N ARG A 490 10.59 5.74 3.14
CA ARG A 490 11.04 6.73 4.14
C ARG A 490 12.35 6.31 4.81
N THR A 491 12.45 5.04 5.17
CA THR A 491 13.62 4.43 5.84
C THR A 491 14.74 4.15 4.85
N TYR A 492 14.39 3.71 3.63
CA TYR A 492 15.30 3.32 2.56
C TYR A 492 14.92 4.03 1.25
N PRO A 493 15.30 5.31 1.06
CA PRO A 493 14.89 6.09 -0.12
C PRO A 493 15.38 5.60 -1.47
N ASN A 494 16.18 4.53 -1.55
CA ASN A 494 16.54 3.88 -2.81
C ASN A 494 15.49 2.85 -3.27
N TRP A 495 14.53 2.47 -2.42
CA TRP A 495 13.35 1.69 -2.84
C TRP A 495 12.34 2.65 -3.50
N ILE A 496 12.60 2.98 -4.75
CA ILE A 496 11.96 4.11 -5.46
C ILE A 496 10.53 3.80 -5.90
N SER A 497 10.27 2.58 -6.37
CA SER A 497 8.93 2.14 -6.75
C SER A 497 8.81 0.62 -6.68
N ARG A 498 7.61 0.13 -6.97
CA ARG A 498 7.29 -1.29 -7.12
C ARG A 498 6.02 -1.43 -7.97
N GLU A 499 5.81 -2.57 -8.58
CA GLU A 499 4.55 -2.87 -9.28
C GLU A 499 3.52 -3.39 -8.26
N GLY A 500 3.27 -4.69 -8.14
CA GLY A 500 2.46 -5.28 -7.05
C GLY A 500 0.96 -4.99 -7.16
N ALA A 501 0.49 -4.89 -8.40
CA ALA A 501 -0.90 -4.91 -8.86
C ALA A 501 -0.85 -4.95 -10.40
N ARG A 502 -1.92 -5.33 -11.09
CA ARG A 502 -1.93 -5.36 -12.57
C ARG A 502 -1.52 -3.99 -13.15
N GLY A 503 -0.35 -3.91 -13.78
CA GLY A 503 0.14 -2.77 -14.54
C GLY A 503 -0.33 -2.82 -15.99
N GLN A 504 0.41 -2.16 -16.88
CA GLN A 504 0.03 -2.03 -18.29
C GLN A 504 0.26 -3.32 -19.11
N GLU A 505 1.15 -4.22 -18.69
CA GLU A 505 1.43 -5.52 -19.31
C GLU A 505 0.17 -6.39 -19.49
N TYR A 506 -0.74 -6.42 -18.51
CA TYR A 506 -2.02 -7.11 -18.64
C TYR A 506 -2.91 -6.57 -19.78
N ASN A 507 -2.65 -5.38 -20.34
CA ASN A 507 -3.36 -4.88 -21.53
C ASN A 507 -2.84 -5.44 -22.86
N ALA A 508 -1.70 -6.14 -22.89
CA ALA A 508 -1.19 -6.82 -24.08
C ALA A 508 -1.62 -8.30 -24.18
N TRP A 509 -1.67 -8.99 -23.03
CA TRP A 509 -1.84 -10.45 -22.98
C TRP A 509 -2.79 -10.96 -21.88
N GLY A 510 -3.22 -10.11 -20.94
CA GLY A 510 -4.23 -10.51 -19.96
C GLY A 510 -5.59 -10.74 -20.65
N SER A 511 -6.21 -11.89 -20.40
CA SER A 511 -7.55 -12.25 -20.89
C SER A 511 -8.50 -12.47 -19.71
N PRO A 512 -9.38 -11.50 -19.37
CA PRO A 512 -9.51 -10.17 -19.98
C PRO A 512 -8.36 -9.22 -19.56
N PRO A 513 -8.13 -8.13 -20.32
CA PRO A 513 -7.18 -7.08 -19.97
C PRO A 513 -7.73 -6.22 -18.83
N ASN A 514 -7.09 -5.10 -18.51
CA ASN A 514 -7.57 -4.24 -17.42
C ASN A 514 -8.87 -3.54 -17.80
N SER A 515 -9.87 -3.61 -16.92
CA SER A 515 -11.17 -2.97 -17.10
C SER A 515 -11.05 -1.44 -17.07
N PRO A 516 -12.01 -0.70 -17.65
CA PRO A 516 -12.07 0.77 -17.58
C PRO A 516 -11.92 1.35 -16.17
N GLU A 517 -12.63 0.78 -15.19
CA GLU A 517 -12.56 1.15 -13.75
C GLU A 517 -11.18 0.92 -13.11
N HIS A 518 -10.32 0.04 -13.64
CA HIS A 518 -9.11 -0.43 -12.94
C HIS A 518 -8.18 0.71 -12.48
N THR A 519 -7.95 1.70 -13.35
CA THR A 519 -7.11 2.86 -13.02
C THR A 519 -7.82 3.93 -12.18
N ALA A 520 -9.12 3.79 -11.93
CA ALA A 520 -9.89 4.50 -10.91
C ALA A 520 -10.06 3.70 -9.60
N MET A 521 -9.83 2.37 -9.61
CA MET A 521 -9.70 1.53 -8.41
C MET A 521 -8.34 1.71 -7.73
N LEU A 522 -7.24 1.63 -8.50
CA LEU A 522 -5.86 1.69 -7.99
C LEU A 522 -5.59 2.87 -7.03
N PRO A 523 -6.01 4.13 -7.31
CA PRO A 523 -5.72 5.28 -6.45
C PRO A 523 -6.17 5.07 -5.00
N PHE A 524 -7.38 4.54 -4.81
CA PHE A 524 -7.99 4.36 -3.48
C PHE A 524 -7.71 2.99 -2.88
N THR A 525 -6.83 2.18 -3.48
CA THR A 525 -6.46 0.85 -3.01
C THR A 525 -4.93 0.71 -3.06
N ARG A 526 -4.36 0.14 -4.13
CA ARG A 526 -2.91 -0.05 -4.32
C ARG A 526 -2.07 1.20 -4.05
N MET A 527 -2.52 2.39 -4.45
CA MET A 527 -1.71 3.62 -4.30
C MET A 527 -1.72 4.18 -2.87
N LEU A 528 -2.64 3.75 -1.99
CA LEU A 528 -2.62 4.13 -0.56
C LEU A 528 -1.40 3.58 0.17
N ALA A 529 -0.80 2.49 -0.34
CA ALA A 529 0.41 1.89 0.20
C ALA A 529 1.68 2.71 -0.13
N GLY A 530 1.76 3.24 -1.35
CA GLY A 530 2.97 3.85 -1.90
C GLY A 530 2.97 3.92 -3.43
N PRO A 531 4.07 4.42 -4.05
CA PRO A 531 4.16 4.59 -5.50
C PRO A 531 3.99 3.27 -6.25
N MET A 532 3.57 3.35 -7.52
CA MET A 532 3.44 2.20 -8.41
C MET A 532 4.12 2.47 -9.75
N ASP A 533 5.04 1.59 -10.15
CA ASP A 533 5.42 1.51 -11.55
C ASP A 533 4.30 0.80 -12.33
N PHE A 534 3.39 1.60 -12.89
CA PHE A 534 2.28 1.11 -13.71
C PHE A 534 2.68 0.94 -15.19
N THR A 535 3.86 1.42 -15.60
CA THR A 535 4.30 1.55 -17.01
C THR A 535 3.26 2.23 -17.95
N PRO A 536 2.83 3.49 -17.66
CA PRO A 536 1.80 4.19 -18.44
C PRO A 536 2.27 4.65 -19.84
N GLY A 537 1.31 5.18 -20.61
CA GLY A 537 1.59 6.02 -21.77
C GLY A 537 1.54 5.30 -23.11
N ILE A 538 0.72 4.26 -23.27
CA ILE A 538 0.58 3.59 -24.56
C ILE A 538 -0.16 4.49 -25.57
N PHE A 539 0.41 4.63 -26.76
CA PHE A 539 -0.07 5.49 -27.85
C PHE A 539 -0.70 4.67 -28.99
N ASP A 540 -0.21 3.46 -29.25
CA ASP A 540 -0.93 2.45 -30.05
C ASP A 540 -1.74 1.55 -29.12
N LEU A 541 -2.96 2.00 -28.80
CA LEU A 541 -3.87 1.39 -27.83
C LEU A 541 -4.45 0.05 -28.32
N ALA A 542 -4.29 -0.27 -29.61
CA ALA A 542 -4.99 -1.34 -30.30
C ALA A 542 -4.21 -1.90 -31.51
N PRO A 543 -2.97 -2.41 -31.31
CA PRO A 543 -2.10 -2.85 -32.42
C PRO A 543 -2.64 -4.05 -33.20
N LYS A 544 -3.63 -4.77 -32.63
CA LYS A 544 -4.36 -5.89 -33.26
C LYS A 544 -5.78 -5.51 -33.71
N GLY A 545 -6.13 -4.21 -33.72
CA GLY A 545 -7.47 -3.69 -34.02
C GLY A 545 -8.30 -3.39 -32.77
N LEU A 546 -9.33 -2.54 -32.92
CA LEU A 546 -10.20 -2.11 -31.81
C LEU A 546 -11.12 -3.22 -31.29
N ASP A 547 -11.40 -4.23 -32.11
CA ASP A 547 -12.21 -5.41 -31.77
C ASP A 547 -11.40 -6.54 -31.10
N ALA A 548 -10.08 -6.37 -30.95
CA ALA A 548 -9.24 -7.33 -30.23
C ALA A 548 -9.55 -7.31 -28.72
N GLU A 549 -9.68 -8.49 -28.12
CA GLU A 549 -9.94 -8.66 -26.67
C GLU A 549 -8.84 -7.99 -25.84
N ASN A 550 -7.58 -8.40 -26.08
CA ASN A 550 -6.43 -7.95 -25.31
C ASN A 550 -5.86 -6.69 -25.96
N ARG A 551 -6.32 -5.54 -25.46
CA ARG A 551 -5.84 -4.21 -25.83
C ARG A 551 -6.01 -3.23 -24.68
N VAL A 552 -5.49 -2.01 -24.85
CA VAL A 552 -5.65 -0.95 -23.85
C VAL A 552 -7.08 -0.41 -23.88
N GLN A 553 -7.84 -0.64 -22.82
CA GLN A 553 -9.27 -0.26 -22.72
C GLN A 553 -9.46 1.19 -22.23
N THR A 554 -8.77 2.15 -22.85
CA THR A 554 -8.81 3.60 -22.50
C THR A 554 -8.85 4.49 -23.74
N THR A 555 -9.13 5.79 -23.57
CA THR A 555 -8.72 6.81 -24.56
C THR A 555 -7.22 7.13 -24.43
N LEU A 556 -6.67 7.83 -25.42
CA LEU A 556 -5.29 8.34 -25.38
C LEU A 556 -5.09 9.40 -24.28
N MET A 557 -6.11 10.18 -23.97
CA MET A 557 -6.02 11.27 -22.98
C MET A 557 -6.05 10.74 -21.54
N LYS A 558 -6.68 9.58 -21.31
CA LYS A 558 -6.52 8.82 -20.07
C LYS A 558 -5.07 8.37 -19.86
N GLN A 559 -4.39 7.89 -20.91
CA GLN A 559 -2.96 7.50 -20.81
C GLN A 559 -2.05 8.69 -20.43
N LEU A 560 -2.35 9.91 -20.90
CA LEU A 560 -1.65 11.12 -20.44
C LEU A 560 -1.98 11.45 -18.97
N ALA A 561 -3.22 11.28 -18.54
CA ALA A 561 -3.63 11.58 -17.16
C ALA A 561 -2.96 10.66 -16.11
N LEU A 562 -2.60 9.42 -16.48
CA LEU A 562 -1.95 8.47 -15.58
C LEU A 562 -0.66 9.00 -14.94
N TYR A 563 0.15 9.79 -15.66
CA TYR A 563 1.39 10.39 -15.15
C TYR A 563 1.20 11.32 -13.94
N VAL A 564 -0.01 11.86 -13.76
CA VAL A 564 -0.37 12.69 -12.60
C VAL A 564 -1.28 11.94 -11.63
N VAL A 565 -2.11 11.01 -12.10
CA VAL A 565 -3.00 10.22 -11.23
C VAL A 565 -2.21 9.16 -10.44
N LEU A 566 -1.46 8.30 -11.13
CA LEU A 566 -0.68 7.22 -10.52
C LEU A 566 0.74 7.73 -10.22
N TYR A 567 0.96 8.11 -8.96
CA TYR A 567 2.26 8.62 -8.51
C TYR A 567 3.36 7.54 -8.50
N SER A 568 4.49 7.86 -9.12
CA SER A 568 5.78 7.16 -8.97
C SER A 568 6.92 8.14 -9.28
N PRO A 569 8.05 8.09 -8.55
CA PRO A 569 9.22 8.93 -8.84
C PRO A 569 9.95 8.50 -10.11
N ILE A 570 9.71 7.28 -10.60
CA ILE A 570 10.07 6.84 -11.94
C ILE A 570 8.80 6.60 -12.76
N GLN A 571 8.73 7.19 -13.96
CA GLN A 571 7.59 7.01 -14.87
C GLN A 571 8.09 6.52 -16.23
N MET A 572 7.55 5.39 -16.69
CA MET A 572 7.83 4.91 -18.04
C MET A 572 7.03 5.69 -19.08
N ALA A 573 7.61 5.91 -20.25
CA ALA A 573 6.89 6.01 -21.51
C ALA A 573 7.00 4.63 -22.18
N ALA A 574 6.01 3.78 -21.91
CA ALA A 574 6.10 2.34 -22.13
C ALA A 574 5.99 1.90 -23.60
N ASP A 575 5.43 2.72 -24.47
CA ASP A 575 5.21 2.36 -25.88
C ASP A 575 6.50 2.37 -26.71
N LEU A 576 6.43 1.71 -27.86
CA LEU A 576 7.50 1.65 -28.82
C LEU A 576 7.76 3.05 -29.42
N PRO A 577 9.01 3.53 -29.51
CA PRO A 577 9.40 4.87 -29.98
C PRO A 577 8.72 5.39 -31.25
N ARG A 578 8.36 4.48 -32.16
CA ARG A 578 7.65 4.78 -33.42
C ARG A 578 6.19 5.21 -33.23
N ASN A 579 5.55 4.85 -32.12
CA ASN A 579 4.15 5.16 -31.84
C ASN A 579 4.01 6.58 -31.29
N TYR A 580 4.90 6.99 -30.38
CA TYR A 580 5.03 8.40 -29.96
C TYR A 580 5.29 9.36 -31.13
N GLN A 581 6.05 8.92 -32.13
CA GLN A 581 6.35 9.71 -33.33
C GLN A 581 5.12 9.97 -34.23
N LYS A 582 4.03 9.20 -34.09
CA LYS A 582 2.75 9.44 -34.77
C LYS A 582 1.97 10.63 -34.17
N HIS A 583 2.19 10.94 -32.88
CA HIS A 583 1.42 11.92 -32.09
C HIS A 583 2.34 12.78 -31.21
N LEU A 584 3.32 13.44 -31.84
CA LEU A 584 4.32 14.27 -31.13
C LEU A 584 3.71 15.47 -30.37
N ASP A 585 2.50 15.88 -30.76
CA ASP A 585 1.66 16.85 -30.08
C ASP A 585 1.17 16.33 -28.72
N ALA A 586 0.53 15.15 -28.67
CA ALA A 586 0.12 14.50 -27.43
C ALA A 586 1.33 14.09 -26.56
N PHE A 587 2.42 13.67 -27.19
CA PHE A 587 3.67 13.27 -26.53
C PHE A 587 4.37 14.42 -25.80
N GLN A 588 4.07 15.69 -26.15
CA GLN A 588 4.62 16.85 -25.45
C GLN A 588 4.25 16.85 -23.95
N PHE A 589 3.05 16.36 -23.57
CA PHE A 589 2.69 16.24 -22.15
C PHE A 589 3.61 15.27 -21.39
N ILE A 590 3.91 14.10 -21.97
CA ILE A 590 4.80 13.10 -21.35
C ILE A 590 6.21 13.66 -21.19
N ARG A 591 6.69 14.47 -22.14
CA ARG A 591 7.99 15.14 -22.05
C ARG A 591 8.01 16.21 -20.94
N ASP A 592 6.95 16.99 -20.83
CA ASP A 592 6.83 18.09 -19.87
C ASP A 592 6.63 17.63 -18.41
N VAL A 593 5.82 16.59 -18.19
CA VAL A 593 5.38 16.20 -16.84
C VAL A 593 6.57 15.69 -15.98
N PRO A 594 6.73 16.17 -14.73
CA PRO A 594 7.75 15.70 -13.80
C PRO A 594 7.29 14.43 -13.07
N THR A 595 8.17 13.86 -12.23
CA THR A 595 7.86 12.69 -11.39
C THR A 595 8.02 12.93 -9.89
N ASP A 596 8.62 14.07 -9.50
CA ASP A 596 8.85 14.47 -8.11
C ASP A 596 8.14 15.82 -7.84
N TRP A 597 7.46 15.93 -6.70
CA TRP A 597 6.39 16.92 -6.49
C TRP A 597 6.58 17.71 -5.19
N TYR A 598 6.34 19.02 -5.25
CA TYR A 598 6.36 19.89 -4.07
C TYR A 598 5.16 19.61 -3.16
N GLN A 599 3.97 19.42 -3.75
CA GLN A 599 2.74 19.06 -3.05
C GLN A 599 1.79 18.35 -4.03
N SER A 600 0.98 17.43 -3.50
CA SER A 600 -0.11 16.74 -4.22
C SER A 600 -1.44 16.96 -3.52
N ILE A 601 -2.53 17.03 -4.29
CA ILE A 601 -3.90 17.18 -3.79
C ILE A 601 -4.86 16.35 -4.65
N ALA A 602 -5.55 15.39 -4.05
CA ALA A 602 -6.74 14.79 -4.64
C ALA A 602 -7.92 15.76 -4.50
N LEU A 603 -8.35 16.36 -5.61
CA LEU A 603 -9.37 17.41 -5.66
C LEU A 603 -10.80 16.83 -5.64
N ALA A 604 -11.01 15.73 -6.35
CA ALA A 604 -12.30 15.05 -6.48
C ALA A 604 -12.07 13.58 -6.82
N GLY A 605 -13.07 12.73 -6.55
CA GLY A 605 -13.04 11.31 -6.88
C GLY A 605 -13.98 10.48 -6.02
N GLU A 606 -14.26 9.27 -6.49
CA GLU A 606 -14.99 8.20 -5.79
C GLU A 606 -14.41 6.85 -6.24
N VAL A 607 -14.37 5.87 -5.35
CA VAL A 607 -13.63 4.61 -5.58
C VAL A 607 -14.19 3.82 -6.76
N GLY A 608 -13.33 3.48 -7.72
CA GLY A 608 -13.72 2.77 -8.95
C GLY A 608 -14.31 3.66 -10.04
N ASP A 609 -15.02 4.72 -9.65
CA ASP A 609 -15.71 5.65 -10.55
C ASP A 609 -14.76 6.64 -11.26
N TYR A 610 -14.05 7.49 -10.52
CA TYR A 610 -13.22 8.56 -11.09
C TYR A 610 -12.25 9.17 -10.07
N VAL A 611 -11.23 9.88 -10.55
CA VAL A 611 -10.33 10.69 -9.70
C VAL A 611 -9.78 11.90 -10.43
N VAL A 612 -9.50 12.98 -9.69
CA VAL A 612 -8.76 14.15 -10.14
C VAL A 612 -7.66 14.49 -9.14
N PHE A 613 -6.41 14.45 -9.58
CA PHE A 613 -5.25 14.96 -8.84
C PHE A 613 -4.75 16.27 -9.45
N ALA A 614 -4.39 17.24 -8.61
CA ALA A 614 -3.48 18.33 -8.96
C ALA A 614 -2.19 18.22 -8.14
N ARG A 615 -1.04 18.46 -8.76
CA ARG A 615 0.28 18.38 -8.12
C ARG A 615 1.17 19.54 -8.58
N GLN A 616 1.93 20.15 -7.67
CA GLN A 616 2.90 21.17 -8.02
C GLN A 616 4.25 20.50 -8.33
N ALA A 617 4.84 20.83 -9.49
CA ALA A 617 6.16 20.37 -9.87
C ALA A 617 7.21 20.83 -8.84
N LYS A 618 8.08 19.91 -8.39
CA LYS A 618 9.14 20.26 -7.44
C LYS A 618 10.19 21.19 -8.07
N ASP A 619 10.73 22.07 -7.24
CA ASP A 619 11.67 23.14 -7.60
C ASP A 619 11.18 24.04 -8.75
N GLN A 620 9.86 24.07 -8.99
CA GLN A 620 9.18 24.75 -10.08
C GLN A 620 7.89 25.43 -9.60
N GLN A 621 7.32 26.28 -10.44
CA GLN A 621 6.07 27.00 -10.16
C GLN A 621 4.86 26.42 -10.91
N ASP A 622 5.11 25.50 -11.84
CA ASP A 622 4.11 24.84 -12.67
C ASP A 622 3.29 23.82 -11.86
N TRP A 623 2.00 23.77 -12.13
CA TRP A 623 1.11 22.72 -11.63
C TRP A 623 0.73 21.77 -12.76
N TYR A 624 0.48 20.52 -12.42
CA TYR A 624 -0.06 19.51 -13.33
C TYR A 624 -1.34 18.93 -12.76
N LEU A 625 -2.32 18.67 -13.62
CA LEU A 625 -3.57 17.98 -13.25
C LEU A 625 -3.77 16.77 -14.14
N GLY A 626 -4.19 15.66 -13.52
CA GLY A 626 -4.68 14.47 -14.21
C GLY A 626 -6.05 14.10 -13.69
N ALA A 627 -6.98 13.86 -14.61
CA ALA A 627 -8.31 13.35 -14.35
C ALA A 627 -8.58 12.12 -15.22
N LEU A 628 -9.20 11.10 -14.64
CA LEU A 628 -9.66 9.91 -15.37
C LEU A 628 -10.97 9.38 -14.80
N THR A 629 -11.64 8.54 -15.59
CA THR A 629 -12.93 7.91 -15.26
C THR A 629 -12.95 6.44 -15.67
N ASP A 630 -13.86 5.69 -15.05
CA ASP A 630 -14.38 4.35 -15.37
C ASP A 630 -14.97 4.21 -16.79
N GLU A 631 -15.78 3.18 -17.07
CA GLU A 631 -16.45 3.01 -18.37
C GLU A 631 -17.50 4.10 -18.67
N ASN A 632 -17.95 4.85 -17.67
CA ASN A 632 -18.97 5.87 -17.81
C ASN A 632 -18.34 7.23 -18.16
N ALA A 633 -18.94 7.95 -19.13
CA ALA A 633 -18.51 9.30 -19.47
C ALA A 633 -19.00 10.31 -18.39
N ARG A 634 -18.12 11.22 -17.95
CA ARG A 634 -18.39 12.11 -16.80
C ARG A 634 -18.03 13.56 -17.07
N GLN A 635 -18.77 14.49 -16.44
CA GLN A 635 -18.41 15.90 -16.38
C GLN A 635 -18.10 16.31 -14.95
N ILE A 636 -16.87 16.75 -14.69
CA ILE A 636 -16.38 17.08 -13.35
C ILE A 636 -16.00 18.56 -13.33
N LYS A 637 -16.71 19.36 -12.52
CA LYS A 637 -16.36 20.78 -12.33
C LYS A 637 -15.32 20.91 -11.22
N VAL A 638 -14.10 21.32 -11.59
CA VAL A 638 -13.01 21.61 -10.65
C VAL A 638 -12.80 23.10 -10.53
N LYS A 639 -12.54 23.57 -9.30
CA LYS A 639 -11.96 24.89 -9.07
C LYS A 639 -10.44 24.82 -9.28
N LEU A 640 -9.83 25.97 -9.55
CA LEU A 640 -8.37 26.10 -9.65
C LEU A 640 -7.77 26.79 -8.40
N ASP A 641 -8.46 26.78 -7.27
CA ASP A 641 -8.05 27.45 -6.01
C ASP A 641 -6.83 26.80 -5.31
N PHE A 642 -6.24 25.77 -5.91
CA PHE A 642 -4.91 25.25 -5.59
C PHE A 642 -3.75 26.03 -6.24
N LEU A 643 -4.01 26.82 -7.30
CA LEU A 643 -3.00 27.66 -7.94
C LEU A 643 -2.60 28.86 -7.05
N ASP A 644 -1.41 29.42 -7.27
CA ASP A 644 -0.98 30.63 -6.54
C ASP A 644 -1.95 31.79 -6.83
N PRO A 645 -2.58 32.39 -5.79
CA PRO A 645 -3.61 33.43 -5.98
C PRO A 645 -3.07 34.75 -6.54
N ASN A 646 -1.75 34.91 -6.61
CA ASN A 646 -1.07 36.11 -7.13
C ASN A 646 -0.54 35.92 -8.56
N LYS A 647 -0.74 34.74 -9.18
CA LYS A 647 -0.20 34.41 -10.51
C LYS A 647 -1.29 34.13 -11.54
N ARG A 648 -0.88 34.20 -12.81
CA ARG A 648 -1.66 33.70 -13.95
C ARG A 648 -0.88 32.54 -14.56
N TYR A 649 -1.62 31.64 -15.19
CA TYR A 649 -1.08 30.39 -15.71
C TYR A 649 -1.62 30.15 -17.12
N GLN A 650 -0.76 29.70 -18.03
CA GLN A 650 -1.20 29.07 -19.27
C GLN A 650 -1.53 27.60 -18.97
N ALA A 651 -2.82 27.29 -18.85
CA ALA A 651 -3.30 25.92 -18.89
C ALA A 651 -3.13 25.39 -20.32
N GLN A 652 -2.32 24.36 -20.48
CA GLN A 652 -2.14 23.56 -21.70
C GLN A 652 -2.92 22.27 -21.47
N ILE A 653 -4.10 22.17 -22.11
CA ILE A 653 -5.14 21.20 -21.80
C ILE A 653 -5.15 20.13 -22.89
N TYR A 654 -4.89 18.88 -22.50
CA TYR A 654 -4.92 17.69 -23.33
C TYR A 654 -6.14 16.86 -22.88
N ARG A 655 -7.24 16.90 -23.64
CA ARG A 655 -8.53 16.33 -23.22
C ARG A 655 -9.21 15.53 -24.32
N ASP A 656 -10.12 14.65 -23.91
CA ASP A 656 -11.00 13.94 -24.84
C ASP A 656 -11.75 14.92 -25.77
N GLY A 657 -11.91 14.49 -27.02
CA GLY A 657 -12.72 15.17 -28.03
C GLY A 657 -14.20 14.81 -27.89
N ALA A 658 -15.08 15.62 -28.52
CA ALA A 658 -16.53 15.46 -28.39
C ALA A 658 -17.11 14.18 -29.03
N LYS A 659 -16.28 13.33 -29.64
CA LYS A 659 -16.65 12.00 -30.16
C LYS A 659 -15.75 10.89 -29.60
N ALA A 660 -14.99 11.15 -28.54
CA ALA A 660 -14.13 10.16 -27.90
C ALA A 660 -14.95 9.08 -27.20
N ASP A 661 -14.52 7.83 -27.37
CA ASP A 661 -15.04 6.65 -26.70
C ASP A 661 -13.97 5.57 -26.78
N TRP A 662 -13.66 4.88 -25.67
CA TRP A 662 -12.52 3.94 -25.66
C TRP A 662 -12.71 2.72 -26.58
N LYS A 663 -13.96 2.33 -26.86
CA LYS A 663 -14.29 1.16 -27.69
C LYS A 663 -14.09 1.47 -29.17
N THR A 664 -14.64 2.59 -29.62
CA THR A 664 -14.84 2.91 -31.05
C THR A 664 -13.96 4.05 -31.58
N ASN A 665 -13.51 4.97 -30.71
CA ASN A 665 -12.80 6.18 -31.13
C ASN A 665 -11.84 6.72 -30.04
N PRO A 666 -10.87 5.90 -29.55
CA PRO A 666 -10.03 6.27 -28.41
C PRO A 666 -9.00 7.38 -28.72
N TYR A 667 -8.82 7.71 -30.00
CA TYR A 667 -7.86 8.70 -30.50
C TYR A 667 -8.47 10.07 -30.81
N ASN A 668 -9.76 10.31 -30.50
CA ASN A 668 -10.35 11.63 -30.67
C ASN A 668 -10.00 12.52 -29.47
N TYR A 669 -9.07 13.45 -29.64
CA TYR A 669 -8.64 14.38 -28.59
C TYR A 669 -8.62 15.84 -29.08
N VAL A 670 -8.48 16.76 -28.12
CA VAL A 670 -8.22 18.18 -28.37
C VAL A 670 -7.07 18.62 -27.46
N ILE A 671 -6.11 19.34 -28.05
CA ILE A 671 -5.06 20.06 -27.32
C ILE A 671 -5.34 21.55 -27.50
N GLU A 672 -5.54 22.27 -26.40
CA GLU A 672 -5.90 23.69 -26.39
C GLU A 672 -5.15 24.45 -25.29
N THR A 673 -4.98 25.77 -25.43
CA THR A 673 -4.39 26.61 -24.39
C THR A 673 -5.35 27.68 -23.90
N LYS A 674 -5.33 27.95 -22.59
CA LYS A 674 -6.18 28.95 -21.94
C LYS A 674 -5.41 29.62 -20.81
N GLU A 675 -5.51 30.95 -20.69
CA GLU A 675 -5.02 31.65 -19.51
C GLU A 675 -6.02 31.53 -18.35
N VAL A 676 -5.52 31.18 -17.15
CA VAL A 676 -6.32 30.96 -15.93
C VAL A 676 -5.61 31.49 -14.68
N SER A 677 -6.35 31.54 -13.58
CA SER A 677 -5.90 31.97 -12.25
C SER A 677 -6.56 31.13 -11.14
N ALA A 678 -6.17 31.32 -9.88
CA ALA A 678 -6.80 30.64 -8.74
C ALA A 678 -8.30 30.96 -8.53
N LYS A 679 -8.83 31.96 -9.25
CA LYS A 679 -10.25 32.37 -9.20
C LYS A 679 -11.13 31.63 -10.22
N ASP A 680 -10.51 30.88 -11.14
CA ASP A 680 -11.18 30.21 -12.24
C ASP A 680 -11.71 28.82 -11.86
N SER A 681 -12.44 28.21 -12.78
CA SER A 681 -12.88 26.81 -12.71
C SER A 681 -12.90 26.21 -14.10
N LEU A 682 -12.69 24.90 -14.19
CA LEU A 682 -12.79 24.13 -15.43
C LEU A 682 -13.87 23.05 -15.28
N THR A 683 -14.57 22.74 -16.36
CA THR A 683 -15.37 21.52 -16.48
C THR A 683 -14.56 20.53 -17.29
N LEU A 684 -14.12 19.46 -16.64
CA LEU A 684 -13.41 18.35 -17.28
C LEU A 684 -14.48 17.42 -17.87
N ALA A 685 -14.52 17.29 -19.18
CA ALA A 685 -15.40 16.36 -19.88
C ALA A 685 -14.59 15.12 -20.26
N LEU A 686 -14.87 14.01 -19.58
CA LEU A 686 -14.17 12.74 -19.74
C LEU A 686 -15.06 11.78 -20.55
N ALA A 687 -14.50 11.14 -21.56
CA ALA A 687 -15.16 10.08 -22.32
C ALA A 687 -15.35 8.80 -21.48
N SER A 688 -16.02 7.80 -22.05
CA SER A 688 -15.97 6.43 -21.54
C SER A 688 -14.51 5.96 -21.48
N SER A 689 -14.05 5.49 -20.32
CA SER A 689 -12.62 5.23 -20.02
C SER A 689 -11.71 6.37 -20.48
N GLY A 690 -12.19 7.59 -20.28
CA GLY A 690 -11.59 8.84 -20.74
C GLY A 690 -10.71 9.53 -19.71
N GLY A 691 -10.14 10.66 -20.10
CA GLY A 691 -9.23 11.43 -19.28
C GLY A 691 -8.95 12.84 -19.76
N THR A 692 -8.29 13.59 -18.89
CA THR A 692 -7.77 14.93 -19.19
C THR A 692 -6.48 15.15 -18.41
N ALA A 693 -5.44 15.60 -19.12
CA ALA A 693 -4.16 15.99 -18.58
C ALA A 693 -3.93 17.48 -18.82
N ILE A 694 -3.44 18.22 -17.83
CA ILE A 694 -3.23 19.67 -17.94
C ILE A 694 -1.87 20.04 -17.36
N ARG A 695 -1.08 20.81 -18.09
CA ARG A 695 0.04 21.60 -17.53
C ARG A 695 -0.43 23.03 -17.32
N PHE A 696 -0.44 23.51 -16.08
CA PHE A 696 -0.57 24.93 -15.75
C PHE A 696 0.83 25.52 -15.68
N LYS A 697 1.31 26.05 -16.81
CA LYS A 697 2.60 26.73 -16.88
C LYS A 697 2.48 28.13 -16.30
N ALA A 698 3.36 28.49 -15.36
CA ALA A 698 3.37 29.86 -14.80
C ALA A 698 3.75 30.90 -15.87
N LEU A 699 3.17 32.11 -15.75
CA LEU A 699 3.38 33.27 -16.64
C LEU A 699 4.07 34.42 -15.91
#